data_AF-A0A1H7V846-F1
#
_entry.id   AF-A0A1H7V846-F1
#
_cell.length_a   1.000
_cell.length_b   1.000
_cell.length_c   1.000
_cell.angle_alpha   90.00
_cell.angle_beta   90.00
_cell.angle_gamma   90.00
#
_symmetry.space_group_name_H-M   'P 1'
#
loop_
_entity.id
_entity.type
_entity.pdbx_description
1 polymer ?
#
loop_
_entity_poly.entity_id
_entity_poly.type
_entity_poly.pdbx_seq_one_letter_code
_entity_poly.pdbx_strand_id
1 'polypeptide(L)'
;MITEAGSRPGTGEPVTARRSGLHRIGRWCARHAVRVVAAWLVLLVGLGVANHRWGGTYADSFSLPGTASQTGSDLLKAHDGNGSSGVTAPVVLDAAGHGTLGDHRTAIETAVGNLRRLPDVLSVADPLTAPGALDANGTIGTVAVRFSSNPASFAPSYLTGVDAAVRPLRTDAVTVEYGDPLGQLAQPKSADALSEGIGIGVALLVLLVGFGSVAATGLPLLTAVLGLGVGLSGLGLIAAHTSFAQAAPTLAAMMGLGVGIDYALFLATRFRALLRAEEDLEAAEAVGRTVATSGRAVLVAAATVAMALAGLYASGIGFIGALGAAAGVTVVVAAGASLTLTPALLGLLGRRIDRLHVRTPVAEPTGDGDVWHRWAAQVGRRPWLFLAGGAALLALLATPVASMHLGHVDAGAQPTSRTDRRAYDLIAHGFGAGANGPLTVVVQLDGAAVSDASRRQQLASTLRTDLAAVPGVASVTPPAPSADDVLLTSTVTPTTGPQDGATTALFHTLQNTTLPHALAGTGATGYVTGVTAAGLTFTDQLIAKLPLIIAVVVGAAFLLLLTVFRSLLVALKAAVLNLLSIGAAYGVVVAVFQWGWGGRLFGVTEKVPVESYVPMMMFAIVFGLSMDYEVFLLSRIRETWLRHHDNHRAVATGLAVTARVITCAALIMTSVFLAFLLSTNTVVKMLALGLGVSVVIDATVVRLVLVPATMYLFGRANWWLPGWLDRLLPHLDPEGAEQ
;
A
#
# COMPACT_ATOMS: atom_id res chain seq x y z
N MET A 1 -48.82 -69.06 9.26
CA MET A 1 -47.91 -69.02 10.43
C MET A 1 -46.74 -69.94 10.11
N ILE A 2 -45.65 -69.36 9.60
CA ILE A 2 -44.41 -70.06 9.28
C ILE A 2 -43.25 -69.19 9.81
N THR A 3 -42.25 -69.90 10.28
CA THR A 3 -41.08 -69.60 11.11
C THR A 3 -40.01 -68.68 10.51
N GLU A 4 -39.25 -68.07 11.43
CA GLU A 4 -37.92 -67.44 11.40
C GLU A 4 -37.11 -67.36 10.08
N ALA A 5 -36.61 -66.15 9.79
CA ALA A 5 -35.40 -65.93 8.99
C ALA A 5 -34.54 -64.83 9.65
N GLY A 6 -33.32 -65.22 10.03
CA GLY A 6 -32.37 -64.40 10.80
C GLY A 6 -31.81 -63.18 10.06
N SER A 7 -31.65 -62.10 10.81
CA SER A 7 -30.91 -60.90 10.42
C SER A 7 -29.40 -61.11 10.65
N ARG A 8 -28.63 -61.19 9.56
CA ARG A 8 -27.17 -61.07 9.61
C ARG A 8 -26.81 -59.59 9.87
N PRO A 9 -25.86 -59.28 10.76
CA PRO A 9 -25.30 -57.94 10.84
C PRO A 9 -24.39 -57.72 9.63
N GLY A 10 -24.78 -56.82 8.74
CA GLY A 10 -23.90 -56.32 7.70
C GLY A 10 -22.71 -55.61 8.35
N THR A 11 -21.52 -56.16 8.19
CA THR A 11 -20.25 -55.49 8.45
C THR A 11 -20.18 -54.28 7.52
N GLY A 12 -20.57 -53.11 8.01
CA GLY A 12 -20.32 -51.84 7.35
C GLY A 12 -18.81 -51.63 7.29
N GLU A 13 -18.20 -51.93 6.15
CA GLU A 13 -16.90 -51.36 5.83
C GLU A 13 -17.01 -49.84 5.98
N PRO A 14 -16.07 -49.17 6.66
CA PRO A 14 -16.08 -47.72 6.74
C PRO A 14 -15.95 -47.18 5.31
N VAL A 15 -16.98 -46.46 4.86
CA VAL A 15 -16.98 -45.74 3.59
C VAL A 15 -15.70 -44.91 3.55
N THR A 16 -14.77 -45.29 2.68
CA THR A 16 -13.51 -44.59 2.50
C THR A 16 -13.81 -43.24 1.87
N ALA A 17 -14.01 -42.23 2.72
CA ALA A 17 -14.22 -40.84 2.33
C ALA A 17 -13.17 -40.44 1.28
N ARG A 18 -13.62 -39.93 0.12
CA ARG A 18 -12.73 -39.40 -0.92
C ARG A 18 -11.92 -38.24 -0.33
N ARG A 19 -10.70 -38.55 0.13
CA ARG A 19 -9.76 -37.58 0.72
C ARG A 19 -9.52 -36.44 -0.26
N SER A 20 -9.81 -35.20 0.16
CA SER A 20 -9.69 -34.01 -0.70
C SER A 20 -8.26 -33.83 -1.22
N GLY A 21 -8.09 -33.14 -2.36
CA GLY A 21 -6.76 -32.88 -2.93
C GLY A 21 -5.83 -32.16 -1.95
N LEU A 22 -6.37 -31.23 -1.16
CA LEU A 22 -5.66 -30.51 -0.10
C LEU A 22 -5.18 -31.43 1.02
N HIS A 23 -5.97 -32.43 1.39
CA HIS A 23 -5.54 -33.43 2.37
C HIS A 23 -4.30 -34.19 1.90
N ARG A 24 -4.28 -34.62 0.63
CA ARG A 24 -3.13 -35.32 0.04
C ARG A 24 -1.88 -34.45 -0.01
N ILE A 25 -2.02 -33.19 -0.39
CA ILE A 25 -0.91 -32.22 -0.43
C ILE A 25 -0.33 -32.05 0.97
N GLY A 26 -1.17 -31.75 1.97
CA GLY A 26 -0.71 -31.57 3.36
C GLY A 26 0.02 -32.80 3.91
N ARG A 27 -0.54 -33.99 3.72
CA ARG A 27 0.08 -35.25 4.16
C ARG A 27 1.38 -35.54 3.42
N TRP A 28 1.45 -35.27 2.12
CA TRP A 28 2.67 -35.45 1.33
C TRP A 28 3.78 -34.51 1.78
N CYS A 29 3.47 -33.23 1.99
CA CYS A 29 4.40 -32.23 2.50
C CYS A 29 4.93 -32.60 3.89
N ALA A 30 4.07 -33.09 4.79
CA ALA A 30 4.48 -33.52 6.12
C ALA A 30 5.42 -34.74 6.09
N ARG A 31 5.17 -35.71 5.20
CA ARG A 31 6.03 -36.91 5.05
C ARG A 31 7.35 -36.64 4.38
N HIS A 32 7.38 -35.69 3.45
CA HIS A 32 8.58 -35.32 2.69
C HIS A 32 9.14 -33.97 3.12
N ALA A 33 8.97 -33.62 4.39
CA ALA A 33 9.16 -32.25 4.84
C ALA A 33 10.58 -31.70 4.59
N VAL A 34 11.62 -32.52 4.75
CA VAL A 34 13.00 -32.12 4.43
C VAL A 34 13.15 -31.74 2.95
N ARG A 35 12.51 -32.49 2.03
CA ARG A 35 12.56 -32.19 0.59
C ARG A 35 11.83 -30.89 0.27
N VAL A 36 10.69 -30.65 0.91
CA VAL A 36 9.91 -29.41 0.71
C VAL A 36 10.66 -28.20 1.24
N VAL A 37 11.23 -28.27 2.45
CA VAL A 37 12.04 -27.18 3.01
C VAL A 37 13.27 -26.93 2.13
N ALA A 38 13.97 -27.99 1.70
CA ALA A 38 15.10 -27.85 0.78
C ALA A 38 14.68 -27.22 -0.56
N ALA A 39 13.53 -27.59 -1.12
CA ALA A 39 13.02 -26.99 -2.35
C ALA A 39 12.73 -25.50 -2.19
N TRP A 40 12.14 -25.06 -1.07
CA TRP A 40 11.92 -23.65 -0.77
C TRP A 40 13.24 -22.88 -0.56
N LEU A 41 14.23 -23.48 0.08
CA LEU A 41 15.56 -22.87 0.24
C LEU A 41 16.29 -22.75 -1.10
N VAL A 42 16.22 -23.78 -1.95
CA VAL A 42 16.78 -23.74 -3.30
C VAL A 42 16.06 -22.69 -4.14
N LEU A 43 14.73 -22.58 -4.02
CA LEU A 43 13.95 -21.56 -4.71
C LEU A 43 14.35 -20.15 -4.25
N LEU A 44 14.50 -19.93 -2.95
CA LEU A 44 14.94 -18.65 -2.38
C LEU A 44 16.34 -18.27 -2.88
N VAL A 45 17.31 -19.17 -2.78
CA VAL A 45 18.68 -18.90 -3.23
C VAL A 45 18.74 -18.73 -4.75
N GLY A 46 18.06 -19.59 -5.50
CA GLY A 46 18.02 -19.54 -6.96
C GLY A 46 17.41 -18.24 -7.49
N LEU A 47 16.23 -17.86 -6.98
CA LEU A 47 15.59 -16.60 -7.36
C LEU A 47 16.35 -15.39 -6.84
N GLY A 48 16.94 -15.45 -5.65
CA GLY A 48 17.75 -14.37 -5.11
C GLY A 48 18.99 -14.09 -5.97
N VAL A 49 19.70 -15.13 -6.40
CA VAL A 49 20.85 -15.01 -7.32
C VAL A 49 20.39 -14.51 -8.70
N ALA A 50 19.29 -15.03 -9.22
CA ALA A 50 18.74 -14.59 -10.50
C ALA A 50 18.33 -13.10 -10.44
N ASN A 51 17.64 -12.67 -9.38
CA ASN A 51 17.25 -11.29 -9.17
C ASN A 51 18.46 -10.37 -9.01
N HIS A 52 19.52 -10.82 -8.32
CA HIS A 52 20.73 -10.01 -8.21
C HIS A 52 21.43 -9.79 -9.56
N ARG A 53 21.33 -10.75 -10.49
CA ARG A 53 21.97 -10.67 -11.81
C ARG A 53 21.11 -10.04 -12.91
N TRP A 54 19.80 -10.28 -12.86
CA TRP A 54 18.85 -9.95 -13.93
C TRP A 54 17.61 -9.21 -13.42
N GLY A 55 17.55 -8.86 -12.14
CA GLY A 55 16.45 -8.10 -11.57
C GLY A 55 16.37 -6.69 -12.14
N GLY A 56 15.15 -6.18 -12.24
CA GLY A 56 14.90 -4.81 -12.68
C GLY A 56 15.08 -3.79 -11.56
N THR A 57 15.02 -2.52 -11.95
CA THR A 57 15.02 -1.38 -11.03
C THR A 57 13.59 -0.91 -10.76
N TYR A 58 13.34 -0.47 -9.53
CA TYR A 58 12.09 0.18 -9.16
C TYR A 58 12.18 1.67 -9.47
N ALA A 59 11.17 2.22 -10.15
CA ALA A 59 11.13 3.61 -10.54
C ALA A 59 9.69 4.12 -10.55
N ASP A 60 9.48 5.35 -10.07
CA ASP A 60 8.17 5.97 -10.10
C ASP A 60 7.92 6.56 -11.50
N SER A 61 7.33 5.74 -12.38
CA SER A 61 6.95 6.16 -13.73
C SER A 61 5.48 6.59 -13.75
N PHE A 62 5.24 7.90 -13.64
CA PHE A 62 3.90 8.49 -13.75
C PHE A 62 3.57 8.79 -15.22
N SER A 63 3.35 7.76 -16.05
CA SER A 63 2.77 7.97 -17.38
C SER A 63 1.25 7.97 -17.29
N LEU A 64 0.60 9.05 -17.76
CA LEU A 64 -0.86 9.17 -17.82
C LEU A 64 -1.31 9.42 -19.28
N PRO A 65 -1.33 8.37 -20.13
CA PRO A 65 -1.71 8.50 -21.52
C PRO A 65 -3.10 9.15 -21.66
N GLY A 66 -3.24 10.05 -22.63
CA GLY A 66 -4.52 10.73 -22.90
C GLY A 66 -4.84 11.92 -22.00
N THR A 67 -3.90 12.38 -21.18
CA THR A 67 -4.07 13.63 -20.39
C THR A 67 -3.46 14.85 -21.04
N ALA A 68 -3.99 16.02 -20.70
CA ALA A 68 -3.42 17.31 -21.10
C ALA A 68 -1.98 17.49 -20.59
N SER A 69 -1.69 17.14 -19.32
CA SER A 69 -0.35 17.25 -18.75
C SER A 69 0.67 16.35 -19.45
N GLN A 70 0.30 15.09 -19.75
CA GLN A 70 1.16 14.18 -20.52
C GLN A 70 1.35 14.69 -21.96
N THR A 71 0.28 15.15 -22.62
CA THR A 71 0.37 15.70 -23.99
C THR A 71 1.31 16.90 -24.04
N GLY A 72 1.22 17.82 -23.08
CA GLY A 72 2.14 18.96 -22.98
C GLY A 72 3.59 18.54 -22.75
N SER A 73 3.81 17.51 -21.91
CA SER A 73 5.15 16.92 -21.69
C SER A 73 5.70 16.24 -22.96
N ASP A 74 4.86 15.52 -23.70
CA ASP A 74 5.24 14.81 -24.92
C ASP A 74 5.52 15.80 -26.06
N LEU A 75 4.75 16.88 -26.17
CA LEU A 75 5.01 18.00 -27.08
C LEU A 75 6.34 18.67 -26.75
N LEU A 76 6.59 19.00 -25.48
CA LEU A 76 7.85 19.61 -25.06
C LEU A 76 9.03 18.73 -25.45
N LYS A 77 8.94 17.41 -25.25
CA LYS A 77 9.97 16.44 -25.66
C LYS A 77 10.13 16.34 -27.18
N ALA A 78 9.03 16.38 -27.94
CA ALA A 78 9.05 16.22 -29.39
C ALA A 78 9.68 17.43 -30.10
N HIS A 79 9.48 18.63 -29.55
CA HIS A 79 9.95 19.90 -30.10
C HIS A 79 11.21 20.43 -29.37
N ASP A 80 11.80 19.62 -28.49
CA ASP A 80 13.06 19.90 -27.80
C ASP A 80 14.25 19.65 -28.75
N GLY A 81 14.45 20.54 -29.73
CA GLY A 81 15.52 20.42 -30.74
C GLY A 81 16.97 20.39 -30.22
N ASN A 82 17.19 20.54 -28.90
CA ASN A 82 18.50 20.66 -28.27
C ASN A 82 18.97 19.42 -27.48
N GLY A 83 18.26 18.28 -27.54
CA GLY A 83 18.59 17.14 -26.68
C GLY A 83 18.42 17.49 -25.19
N SER A 84 17.40 18.30 -24.88
CA SER A 84 17.08 18.74 -23.54
C SER A 84 16.59 17.60 -22.63
N SER A 85 16.29 16.44 -23.23
CA SER A 85 15.96 15.19 -22.55
C SER A 85 16.96 14.88 -21.45
N GLY A 86 16.49 14.91 -20.21
CA GLY A 86 17.30 14.73 -19.02
C GLY A 86 16.49 15.10 -17.78
N VAL A 87 16.97 14.69 -16.61
CA VAL A 87 16.32 14.96 -15.33
C VAL A 87 17.10 16.04 -14.60
N THR A 88 16.47 17.17 -14.30
CA THR A 88 17.10 18.25 -13.53
C THR A 88 16.95 17.98 -12.05
N ALA A 89 18.04 18.08 -11.29
CA ALA A 89 18.04 18.14 -9.83
C ALA A 89 18.72 19.44 -9.36
N PRO A 90 18.10 20.21 -8.45
CA PRO A 90 18.72 21.41 -7.90
C PRO A 90 19.73 21.04 -6.81
N VAL A 91 20.92 21.63 -6.85
CA VAL A 91 21.83 21.70 -5.70
C VAL A 91 21.67 23.09 -5.10
N VAL A 92 21.20 23.16 -3.87
CA VAL A 92 20.85 24.40 -3.18
C VAL A 92 22.05 24.85 -2.33
N LEU A 93 22.42 26.10 -2.49
CA LEU A 93 23.52 26.76 -1.81
C LEU A 93 22.96 27.79 -0.83
N ASP A 94 23.53 27.84 0.36
CA ASP A 94 23.20 28.83 1.37
C ASP A 94 24.48 29.39 1.99
N ALA A 95 24.69 30.70 1.81
CA ALA A 95 25.77 31.48 2.41
C ALA A 95 25.28 32.37 3.56
N ALA A 96 24.07 32.14 4.09
CA ALA A 96 23.53 32.90 5.21
C ALA A 96 24.52 32.91 6.40
N GLY A 97 24.85 34.11 6.87
CA GLY A 97 25.82 34.32 7.95
C GLY A 97 27.29 34.42 7.49
N HIS A 98 27.59 34.19 6.21
CA HIS A 98 28.93 34.22 5.65
C HIS A 98 29.12 35.18 4.46
N GLY A 99 28.07 35.92 4.08
CA GLY A 99 28.12 36.93 3.02
C GLY A 99 27.07 36.64 1.96
N THR A 100 27.35 37.06 0.73
CA THR A 100 26.56 36.72 -0.45
C THR A 100 27.24 35.61 -1.25
N LEU A 101 26.49 34.88 -2.07
CA LEU A 101 27.09 33.89 -2.98
C LEU A 101 28.07 34.53 -3.98
N GLY A 102 27.95 35.84 -4.23
CA GLY A 102 28.91 36.59 -5.03
C GLY A 102 30.31 36.65 -4.41
N ASP A 103 30.41 36.63 -3.08
CA ASP A 103 31.68 36.65 -2.34
C ASP A 103 32.42 35.31 -2.48
N HIS A 104 31.68 34.23 -2.75
CA HIS A 104 32.16 32.86 -2.91
C HIS A 104 32.28 32.42 -4.39
N ARG A 105 32.41 33.38 -5.32
CA ARG A 105 32.39 33.13 -6.77
C ARG A 105 33.37 32.04 -7.23
N THR A 106 34.62 32.08 -6.75
CA THR A 106 35.66 31.12 -7.17
C THR A 106 35.34 29.69 -6.72
N ALA A 107 34.76 29.53 -5.53
CA ALA A 107 34.31 28.24 -5.02
C ALA A 107 33.12 27.70 -5.84
N ILE A 108 32.16 28.56 -6.20
CA ILE A 108 31.02 28.23 -7.07
C ILE A 108 31.49 27.80 -8.46
N GLU A 109 32.33 28.60 -9.12
CA GLU A 109 32.85 28.29 -10.46
C GLU A 109 33.62 26.95 -10.47
N THR A 110 34.41 26.69 -9.43
CA THR A 110 35.14 25.43 -9.26
C THR A 110 34.17 24.25 -9.07
N ALA A 111 33.16 24.41 -8.20
CA ALA A 111 32.17 23.37 -7.95
C ALA A 111 31.32 23.06 -9.20
N VAL A 112 30.85 24.10 -9.90
CA VAL A 112 30.12 23.97 -11.18
C VAL A 112 30.99 23.26 -12.22
N GLY A 113 32.27 23.64 -12.33
CA GLY A 113 33.23 22.99 -13.22
C GLY A 113 33.46 21.52 -12.89
N ASN A 114 33.52 21.16 -11.60
CA ASN A 114 33.65 19.78 -11.15
C ASN A 114 32.37 18.96 -11.41
N LEU A 115 31.19 19.53 -11.13
CA LEU A 115 29.90 18.88 -11.38
C LEU A 115 29.71 18.59 -12.88
N ARG A 116 30.14 19.49 -13.78
CA ARG A 116 30.12 19.27 -15.24
C ARG A 116 30.97 18.08 -15.71
N ARG A 117 31.96 17.66 -14.92
CA ARG A 117 32.86 16.54 -15.26
C ARG A 117 32.35 15.20 -14.75
N LEU A 118 31.27 15.18 -13.96
CA LEU A 118 30.70 13.93 -13.49
C LEU A 118 30.10 13.14 -14.66
N PRO A 119 30.17 11.80 -14.62
CA PRO A 119 29.46 10.97 -15.59
C PRO A 119 27.96 11.27 -15.51
N ASP A 120 27.22 11.07 -16.60
CA ASP A 120 25.76 11.28 -16.67
C ASP A 120 25.27 12.72 -16.50
N VAL A 121 26.13 13.71 -16.26
CA VAL A 121 25.74 15.14 -16.24
C VAL A 121 25.77 15.71 -17.66
N LEU A 122 24.62 16.20 -18.13
CA LEU A 122 24.46 16.83 -19.43
C LEU A 122 24.79 18.32 -19.40
N SER A 123 24.38 19.02 -18.34
CA SER A 123 24.65 20.46 -18.18
C SER A 123 24.52 20.89 -16.73
N VAL A 124 25.24 21.96 -16.37
CA VAL A 124 25.13 22.60 -15.05
C VAL A 124 24.98 24.10 -15.25
N ALA A 125 23.88 24.66 -14.73
CA ALA A 125 23.62 26.09 -14.74
C ALA A 125 24.31 26.76 -13.54
N ASP A 126 25.07 27.81 -13.81
CA ASP A 126 25.77 28.56 -12.77
C ASP A 126 24.80 29.58 -12.13
N PRO A 127 24.59 29.54 -10.79
CA PRO A 127 23.61 30.38 -10.11
C PRO A 127 23.92 31.88 -10.21
N LEU A 128 25.20 32.27 -10.39
CA LEU A 128 25.58 33.68 -10.48
C LEU A 128 25.26 34.30 -11.85
N THR A 129 25.01 33.47 -12.86
CA THR A 129 24.71 33.91 -14.23
C THR A 129 23.30 33.54 -14.68
N ALA A 130 22.71 32.51 -14.07
CA ALA A 130 21.38 32.04 -14.41
C ALA A 130 20.31 32.99 -13.85
N PRO A 131 19.41 33.53 -14.69
CA PRO A 131 18.36 34.42 -14.23
C PRO A 131 17.39 33.69 -13.29
N GLY A 132 17.09 34.31 -12.14
CA GLY A 132 16.19 33.75 -11.13
C GLY A 132 16.78 32.61 -10.29
N ALA A 133 18.08 32.33 -10.42
CA ALA A 133 18.76 31.29 -9.64
C ALA A 133 19.26 31.76 -8.26
N LEU A 134 19.16 33.06 -7.95
CA LEU A 134 19.50 33.66 -6.66
C LEU A 134 18.24 34.28 -6.02
N ASP A 135 18.17 34.20 -4.70
CA ASP A 135 17.15 34.92 -3.93
C ASP A 135 17.37 36.44 -3.96
N ALA A 136 16.41 37.20 -3.44
CA ALA A 136 16.47 38.67 -3.46
C ALA A 136 17.70 39.25 -2.73
N ASN A 137 18.24 38.52 -1.75
CA ASN A 137 19.40 38.94 -0.96
C ASN A 137 20.74 38.42 -1.52
N GLY A 138 20.72 37.53 -2.52
CA GLY A 138 21.91 36.86 -3.05
C GLY A 138 22.59 35.90 -2.08
N THR A 139 21.89 35.48 -1.02
CA THR A 139 22.39 34.57 0.03
C THR A 139 22.08 33.11 -0.26
N ILE A 140 20.95 32.84 -0.93
CA ILE A 140 20.49 31.50 -1.30
C ILE A 140 20.50 31.40 -2.82
N GLY A 141 20.99 30.27 -3.34
CA GLY A 141 21.09 30.04 -4.77
C GLY A 141 20.86 28.60 -5.17
N THR A 142 20.43 28.37 -6.40
CA THR A 142 20.17 27.03 -6.94
C THR A 142 21.05 26.75 -8.16
N VAL A 143 21.84 25.69 -8.07
CA VAL A 143 22.61 25.16 -9.19
C VAL A 143 21.76 24.07 -9.85
N ALA A 144 21.20 24.34 -11.02
CA ALA A 144 20.43 23.33 -11.76
C ALA A 144 21.38 22.36 -12.46
N VAL A 145 21.45 21.12 -11.97
CA VAL A 145 22.24 20.03 -12.58
C VAL A 145 21.32 19.14 -13.38
N ARG A 146 21.60 19.00 -14.68
CA ARG A 146 20.80 18.16 -15.59
C ARG A 146 21.52 16.84 -15.84
N PHE A 147 20.84 15.73 -15.59
CA PHE A 147 21.35 14.38 -15.75
C PHE A 147 20.76 13.66 -16.98
N SER A 148 21.48 12.69 -17.54
CA SER A 148 21.05 11.85 -18.65
C SER A 148 19.87 10.95 -18.29
N SER A 149 19.78 10.54 -17.02
CA SER A 149 18.71 9.71 -16.46
C SER A 149 18.41 10.13 -15.01
N ASN A 150 17.39 9.53 -14.39
CA ASN A 150 16.99 9.86 -13.02
C ASN A 150 18.12 9.54 -12.01
N PRO A 151 18.70 10.55 -11.34
CA PRO A 151 19.82 10.35 -10.41
C PRO A 151 19.46 9.51 -9.18
N ALA A 152 18.17 9.41 -8.81
CA ALA A 152 17.73 8.54 -7.72
C ALA A 152 18.02 7.05 -7.98
N SER A 153 18.16 6.65 -9.26
CA SER A 153 18.44 5.27 -9.66
C SER A 153 19.92 4.90 -9.67
N PHE A 154 20.82 5.87 -9.48
CA PHE A 154 22.26 5.64 -9.53
C PHE A 154 22.76 4.81 -8.34
N ALA A 155 24.00 4.30 -8.47
CA ALA A 155 24.66 3.63 -7.37
C ALA A 155 24.94 4.63 -6.23
N PRO A 156 24.80 4.24 -4.95
CA PRO A 156 25.07 5.13 -3.81
C PRO A 156 26.47 5.76 -3.83
N SER A 157 27.46 5.08 -4.43
CA SER A 157 28.83 5.58 -4.61
C SER A 157 28.92 6.84 -5.49
N TYR A 158 27.90 7.12 -6.30
CA TYR A 158 27.83 8.33 -7.12
C TYR A 158 27.85 9.60 -6.26
N LEU A 159 27.23 9.58 -5.08
CA LEU A 159 27.23 10.71 -4.15
C LEU A 159 28.62 11.10 -3.66
N THR A 160 29.55 10.15 -3.56
CA THR A 160 30.94 10.46 -3.19
C THR A 160 31.59 11.36 -4.25
N GLY A 161 31.23 11.18 -5.53
CA GLY A 161 31.67 12.06 -6.62
C GLY A 161 31.03 13.45 -6.53
N VAL A 162 29.73 13.52 -6.23
CA VAL A 162 29.01 14.80 -6.04
C VAL A 162 29.56 15.56 -4.84
N ASP A 163 29.73 14.91 -3.69
CA ASP A 163 30.31 15.48 -2.47
C ASP A 163 31.73 15.99 -2.70
N ALA A 164 32.54 15.26 -3.46
CA ALA A 164 33.89 15.70 -3.84
C ALA A 164 33.84 16.93 -4.76
N ALA A 165 32.88 16.99 -5.68
CA ALA A 165 32.72 18.11 -6.61
C ALA A 165 32.33 19.41 -5.89
N VAL A 166 31.42 19.34 -4.91
CA VAL A 166 30.94 20.51 -4.14
C VAL A 166 31.79 20.83 -2.90
N ARG A 167 32.79 20.01 -2.58
CA ARG A 167 33.69 20.23 -1.43
C ARG A 167 34.29 21.65 -1.34
N PRO A 168 34.70 22.32 -2.43
CA PRO A 168 35.20 23.69 -2.38
C PRO A 168 34.22 24.68 -1.72
N LEU A 169 32.91 24.50 -1.93
CA LEU A 169 31.87 25.33 -1.33
C LEU A 169 31.78 25.10 0.18
N ARG A 170 31.78 23.83 0.62
CA ARG A 170 31.74 23.48 2.04
C ARG A 170 32.98 23.96 2.81
N THR A 171 34.14 23.96 2.16
CA THR A 171 35.38 24.52 2.76
C THR A 171 35.35 26.04 2.87
N ASP A 172 34.56 26.70 2.04
CA ASP A 172 34.38 28.15 2.02
C ASP A 172 33.14 28.60 2.84
N ALA A 173 32.72 27.76 3.80
CA ALA A 173 31.58 27.98 4.68
C ALA A 173 30.20 28.12 4.00
N VAL A 174 30.05 27.71 2.73
CA VAL A 174 28.76 27.63 2.06
C VAL A 174 28.09 26.29 2.35
N THR A 175 26.87 26.33 2.86
CA THR A 175 26.05 25.13 3.09
C THR A 175 25.54 24.62 1.74
N VAL A 176 25.64 23.31 1.51
CA VAL A 176 25.25 22.67 0.25
C VAL A 176 24.30 21.51 0.52
N GLU A 177 23.10 21.61 -0.04
CA GLU A 177 22.05 20.60 0.08
C GLU A 177 21.59 20.11 -1.31
N TYR A 178 21.21 18.84 -1.39
CA TYR A 178 20.79 18.20 -2.64
C TYR A 178 19.27 18.07 -2.68
N GLY A 179 18.62 18.78 -3.60
CA GLY A 179 17.19 18.65 -3.83
C GLY A 179 16.84 17.40 -4.65
N ASP A 180 15.55 17.09 -4.68
CA ASP A 180 15.04 15.95 -5.44
C ASP A 180 15.22 16.15 -6.95
N PRO A 181 15.50 15.07 -7.72
CA PRO A 181 15.63 13.68 -7.29
C PRO A 181 17.03 13.25 -6.80
N LEU A 182 18.05 14.12 -6.82
CA LEU A 182 19.41 13.77 -6.37
C LEU A 182 19.46 13.51 -4.85
N GLY A 183 18.70 14.29 -4.08
CA GLY A 183 18.57 14.10 -2.63
C GLY A 183 17.99 12.73 -2.25
N GLN A 184 17.15 12.14 -3.09
CA GLN A 184 16.61 10.79 -2.89
C GLN A 184 17.70 9.71 -2.89
N LEU A 185 18.75 9.88 -3.70
CA LEU A 185 19.89 8.97 -3.71
C LEU A 185 20.63 8.97 -2.36
N ALA A 186 20.64 10.11 -1.67
CA ALA A 186 21.28 10.28 -0.37
C ALA A 186 20.46 9.73 0.79
N GLN A 187 19.26 9.20 0.52
CA GLN A 187 18.44 8.59 1.55
C GLN A 187 19.09 7.31 2.08
N PRO A 188 19.23 7.15 3.41
CA PRO A 188 19.81 5.96 4.00
C PRO A 188 18.88 4.75 3.77
N LYS A 189 19.23 3.87 2.82
CA LYS A 189 18.52 2.60 2.60
C LYS A 189 18.54 1.68 3.83
N SER A 190 19.46 1.90 4.78
CA SER A 190 19.62 1.10 6.00
C SER A 190 18.55 1.33 7.07
N ALA A 191 17.78 2.43 7.01
CA ALA A 191 16.77 2.74 8.03
C ALA A 191 15.56 1.79 7.95
N ASP A 192 15.18 1.35 6.75
CA ASP A 192 14.05 0.44 6.56
C ASP A 192 14.37 -0.97 7.09
N ALA A 193 15.63 -1.42 6.99
CA ALA A 193 16.06 -2.71 7.54
C ALA A 193 15.98 -2.76 9.08
N LEU A 194 16.24 -1.63 9.77
CA LEU A 194 16.06 -1.54 11.22
C LEU A 194 14.57 -1.59 11.61
N SER A 195 13.70 -0.88 10.88
CA SER A 195 12.25 -0.94 11.09
C SER A 195 11.70 -2.34 10.87
N GLU A 196 12.15 -3.04 9.82
CA GLU A 196 11.78 -4.42 9.53
C GLU A 196 12.25 -5.37 10.65
N GLY A 197 13.50 -5.24 11.11
CA GLY A 197 14.05 -6.03 12.21
C GLY A 197 13.29 -5.82 13.53
N ILE A 198 12.92 -4.58 13.84
CA ILE A 198 12.08 -4.28 15.01
C ILE A 198 10.69 -4.90 14.85
N GLY A 199 10.08 -4.82 13.68
CA GLY A 199 8.78 -5.43 13.42
C GLY A 199 8.77 -6.94 13.58
N ILE A 200 9.80 -7.61 13.08
CA ILE A 200 10.01 -9.04 13.30
C ILE A 200 10.20 -9.35 14.79
N GLY A 201 10.97 -8.54 15.52
CA GLY A 201 11.18 -8.68 16.96
C GLY A 201 9.90 -8.54 17.77
N VAL A 202 9.06 -7.54 17.46
CA VAL A 202 7.75 -7.35 18.11
C VAL A 202 6.81 -8.50 17.74
N ALA A 203 6.76 -8.91 16.47
CA ALA A 203 5.95 -10.06 16.04
C ALA A 203 6.32 -11.35 16.79
N LEU A 204 7.62 -11.60 16.97
CA LEU A 204 8.14 -12.70 17.79
C LEU A 204 7.61 -12.63 19.23
N LEU A 205 7.67 -11.45 19.86
CA LEU A 205 7.22 -11.27 21.23
C LEU A 205 5.72 -11.53 21.35
N VAL A 206 4.90 -10.97 20.46
CA VAL A 206 3.44 -11.17 20.46
C VAL A 206 3.08 -12.63 20.20
N LEU A 207 3.72 -13.28 19.21
CA LEU A 207 3.54 -14.70 18.93
C LEU A 207 3.94 -15.58 20.12
N LEU A 208 5.02 -15.23 20.83
CA LEU A 208 5.48 -15.95 22.02
C LEU A 208 4.48 -15.86 23.16
N VAL A 209 3.92 -14.66 23.39
CA VAL A 209 2.86 -14.44 24.37
C VAL A 209 1.57 -15.18 23.99
N GLY A 210 1.20 -15.18 22.70
CA GLY A 210 -0.01 -15.84 22.21
C GLY A 210 0.03 -17.36 22.31
N PHE A 211 1.15 -17.99 21.96
CA PHE A 211 1.25 -19.45 21.87
C PHE A 211 1.91 -20.15 23.06
N GLY A 212 2.71 -19.43 23.85
CA GLY A 212 3.43 -19.99 24.99
C GLY A 212 4.50 -21.03 24.63
N SER A 213 4.84 -21.22 23.35
CA SER A 213 5.85 -22.18 22.88
C SER A 213 6.75 -21.54 21.81
N VAL A 214 8.07 -21.69 21.98
CA VAL A 214 9.08 -21.13 21.07
C VAL A 214 8.96 -21.71 19.66
N ALA A 215 8.73 -23.02 19.53
CA ALA A 215 8.60 -23.66 18.22
C ALA A 215 7.30 -23.27 17.51
N ALA A 216 6.20 -23.10 18.26
CA ALA A 216 4.93 -22.65 17.71
C ALA A 216 4.98 -21.18 17.24
N THR A 217 5.85 -20.37 17.85
CA THR A 217 6.12 -18.97 17.47
C THR A 217 7.05 -18.87 16.26
N GLY A 218 8.14 -19.65 16.23
CA GLY A 218 9.13 -19.58 15.16
C GLY A 218 8.60 -20.06 13.81
N LEU A 219 7.67 -21.02 13.79
CA LEU A 219 7.18 -21.63 12.55
C LEU A 219 6.38 -20.67 11.65
N PRO A 220 5.38 -19.91 12.15
CA PRO A 220 4.70 -18.92 11.33
C PRO A 220 5.63 -17.85 10.77
N LEU A 221 6.55 -17.36 11.60
CA LEU A 221 7.52 -16.35 11.19
C LEU A 221 8.50 -16.88 10.14
N LEU A 222 9.08 -18.06 10.34
CA LEU A 222 10.00 -18.66 9.39
C LEU A 222 9.33 -18.86 8.03
N THR A 223 8.08 -19.34 8.04
CA THR A 223 7.29 -19.50 6.81
C THR A 223 7.08 -18.17 6.11
N ALA A 224 6.67 -17.13 6.86
CA ALA A 224 6.42 -15.80 6.32
C ALA A 224 7.68 -15.15 5.74
N VAL A 225 8.82 -15.24 6.44
CA VAL A 225 10.10 -14.67 5.97
C VAL A 225 10.63 -15.40 4.74
N LEU A 226 10.59 -16.74 4.72
CA LEU A 226 11.01 -17.51 3.54
C LEU A 226 10.09 -17.27 2.34
N GLY A 227 8.78 -17.25 2.58
CA GLY A 227 7.78 -16.92 1.57
C GLY A 227 7.97 -15.50 1.02
N LEU A 228 8.21 -14.53 1.91
CA LEU A 228 8.50 -13.15 1.53
C LEU A 228 9.78 -13.06 0.68
N GLY A 229 10.87 -13.69 1.11
CA GLY A 229 12.13 -13.64 0.38
C GLY A 229 12.00 -14.18 -1.05
N VAL A 230 11.23 -15.27 -1.22
CA VAL A 230 10.87 -15.81 -2.54
C VAL A 230 9.99 -14.82 -3.31
N GLY A 231 8.99 -14.23 -2.65
CA GLY A 231 8.07 -13.27 -3.24
C GLY A 231 8.77 -12.01 -3.76
N LEU A 232 9.65 -11.40 -2.95
CA LEU A 232 10.44 -10.22 -3.33
C LEU A 232 11.47 -10.53 -4.41
N SER A 233 12.12 -11.70 -4.35
CA SER A 233 13.05 -12.12 -5.39
C SER A 233 12.33 -12.36 -6.72
N GLY A 234 11.14 -12.97 -6.68
CA GLY A 234 10.28 -13.13 -7.84
C GLY A 234 9.79 -11.78 -8.38
N LEU A 235 9.38 -10.87 -7.49
CA LEU A 235 8.97 -9.51 -7.87
C LEU A 235 10.08 -8.75 -8.58
N GLY A 236 11.31 -8.81 -8.08
CA GLY A 236 12.44 -8.13 -8.73
C GLY A 236 12.80 -8.69 -10.11
N LEU A 237 12.58 -9.99 -10.34
CA LEU A 237 12.69 -10.58 -11.68
C LEU A 237 11.57 -10.12 -12.62
N ILE A 238 10.34 -10.01 -12.13
CA ILE A 238 9.23 -9.42 -12.90
C ILE A 238 9.52 -7.94 -13.19
N ALA A 239 10.17 -7.24 -12.25
CA ALA A 239 10.56 -5.85 -12.40
C ALA A 239 11.52 -5.60 -13.58
N ALA A 240 12.20 -6.65 -14.06
CA ALA A 240 13.06 -6.54 -15.25
C ALA A 240 12.26 -6.28 -16.54
N HIS A 241 10.98 -6.66 -16.56
CA HIS A 241 10.10 -6.52 -17.73
C HIS A 241 8.92 -5.58 -17.48
N THR A 242 8.66 -5.21 -16.23
CA THR A 242 7.54 -4.34 -15.82
C THR A 242 8.04 -3.30 -14.84
N SER A 243 7.74 -2.02 -15.09
CA SER A 243 8.07 -0.95 -14.15
C SER A 243 7.20 -1.07 -12.89
N PHE A 244 7.83 -1.17 -11.72
CA PHE A 244 7.16 -1.09 -10.44
C PHE A 244 7.63 0.15 -9.68
N ALA A 245 6.70 0.76 -8.93
CA ALA A 245 6.97 1.90 -8.07
C ALA A 245 8.02 1.55 -7.00
N GLN A 246 8.74 2.57 -6.51
CA GLN A 246 9.71 2.39 -5.44
C GLN A 246 9.07 1.89 -4.13
N ALA A 247 7.78 2.19 -3.92
CA ALA A 247 7.01 1.70 -2.77
C ALA A 247 6.59 0.22 -2.88
N ALA A 248 6.69 -0.41 -4.06
CA ALA A 248 6.15 -1.75 -4.30
C ALA A 248 6.80 -2.84 -3.42
N PRO A 249 8.14 -2.91 -3.24
CA PRO A 249 8.77 -3.90 -2.37
C PRO A 249 8.33 -3.77 -0.90
N THR A 250 8.22 -2.54 -0.40
CA THR A 250 7.81 -2.28 0.98
C THR A 250 6.36 -2.69 1.22
N LEU A 251 5.46 -2.38 0.27
CA LEU A 251 4.06 -2.85 0.30
C LEU A 251 3.97 -4.37 0.23
N ALA A 252 4.74 -4.98 -0.67
CA ALA A 252 4.84 -6.42 -0.82
C ALA A 252 5.35 -7.10 0.47
N ALA A 253 6.30 -6.49 1.17
CA ALA A 253 6.82 -6.95 2.46
C ALA A 253 5.80 -6.84 3.58
N MET A 254 5.16 -5.68 3.70
CA MET A 254 4.11 -5.43 4.69
C MET A 254 2.96 -6.45 4.54
N MET A 255 2.49 -6.68 3.30
CA MET A 255 1.44 -7.67 3.00
C MET A 255 1.92 -9.10 3.20
N GLY A 256 3.10 -9.45 2.67
CA GLY A 256 3.64 -10.81 2.72
C GLY A 256 3.89 -11.29 4.15
N LEU A 257 4.40 -10.42 5.03
CA LEU A 257 4.60 -10.76 6.44
C LEU A 257 3.28 -10.88 7.18
N GLY A 258 2.39 -9.87 7.09
CA GLY A 258 1.12 -9.88 7.81
C GLY A 258 0.27 -11.11 7.47
N VAL A 259 0.01 -11.30 6.17
CA VAL A 259 -0.81 -12.39 5.65
C VAL A 259 -0.14 -13.76 5.83
N GLY A 260 1.17 -13.85 5.55
CA GLY A 260 1.92 -15.10 5.66
C GLY A 260 1.99 -15.63 7.09
N ILE A 261 2.18 -14.74 8.07
CA ILE A 261 2.18 -15.10 9.50
C ILE A 261 0.78 -15.62 9.88
N ASP A 262 -0.29 -14.92 9.47
CA ASP A 262 -1.64 -15.26 9.86
C ASP A 262 -2.10 -16.61 9.29
N TYR A 263 -1.83 -16.86 8.01
CA TYR A 263 -2.15 -18.16 7.40
C TYR A 263 -1.41 -19.31 8.07
N ALA A 264 -0.12 -19.14 8.37
CA ALA A 264 0.63 -20.15 9.10
C ALA A 264 0.14 -20.31 10.56
N LEU A 265 -0.31 -19.23 11.19
CA LEU A 265 -0.94 -19.22 12.52
C LEU A 265 -2.16 -20.13 12.55
N PHE A 266 -3.10 -19.95 11.61
CA PHE A 266 -4.34 -20.73 11.53
C PHE A 266 -4.09 -22.23 11.32
N LEU A 267 -3.09 -22.58 10.51
CA LEU A 267 -2.73 -23.98 10.33
C LEU A 267 -2.09 -24.55 11.60
N ALA A 268 -1.21 -23.78 12.26
CA ALA A 268 -0.53 -24.22 13.48
C ALA A 268 -1.51 -24.38 14.66
N THR A 269 -2.47 -23.46 14.83
CA THR A 269 -3.52 -23.55 15.87
C THR A 269 -4.37 -24.80 15.66
N ARG A 270 -4.88 -25.02 14.44
CA ARG A 270 -5.70 -26.18 14.12
C ARG A 270 -4.96 -27.50 14.29
N PHE A 271 -3.71 -27.57 13.84
CA PHE A 271 -2.88 -28.75 14.01
C PHE A 271 -2.68 -29.12 15.49
N ARG A 272 -2.42 -28.12 16.34
CA ARG A 272 -2.28 -28.34 17.79
C ARG A 272 -3.60 -28.78 18.42
N ALA A 273 -4.73 -28.24 17.98
CA ALA A 273 -6.04 -28.68 18.46
C ALA A 273 -6.29 -30.16 18.13
N LEU A 274 -5.98 -30.61 16.91
CA LEU A 274 -6.14 -32.02 16.50
C LEU A 274 -5.23 -32.97 17.29
N LEU A 275 -3.96 -32.60 17.50
CA LEU A 275 -3.03 -33.43 18.28
C LEU A 275 -3.39 -33.56 19.77
N ARG A 276 -4.11 -32.57 20.32
CA ARG A 276 -4.60 -32.61 21.71
C ARG A 276 -5.91 -33.39 21.84
N ALA A 277 -6.76 -33.32 20.82
CA ALA A 277 -8.02 -34.05 20.82
C ALA A 277 -7.81 -35.57 20.63
N GLU A 278 -6.78 -35.98 19.89
CA GLU A 278 -6.53 -37.39 19.54
C GLU A 278 -5.08 -37.79 19.91
N GLU A 279 -4.92 -38.59 20.98
CA GLU A 279 -3.60 -38.99 21.51
C GLU A 279 -2.77 -39.87 20.57
N ASP A 280 -3.41 -40.66 19.70
CA ASP A 280 -2.73 -41.60 18.78
C ASP A 280 -2.61 -41.09 17.34
N LEU A 281 -3.01 -39.84 17.07
CA LEU A 281 -3.03 -39.31 15.71
C LEU A 281 -1.60 -39.09 15.17
N GLU A 282 -1.28 -39.74 14.04
CA GLU A 282 -0.03 -39.53 13.28
C GLU A 282 0.10 -38.05 12.89
N ALA A 283 1.26 -37.43 13.15
CA ALA A 283 1.47 -36.00 12.85
C ALA A 283 1.19 -35.67 11.37
N ALA A 284 1.57 -36.54 10.43
CA ALA A 284 1.31 -36.31 9.01
C ALA A 284 -0.19 -36.36 8.66
N GLU A 285 -0.98 -37.17 9.37
CA GLU A 285 -2.44 -37.23 9.21
C GLU A 285 -3.11 -36.00 9.82
N ALA A 286 -2.65 -35.56 11.00
CA ALA A 286 -3.10 -34.31 11.62
C ALA A 286 -2.84 -33.11 10.69
N VAL A 287 -1.65 -33.02 10.07
CA VAL A 287 -1.35 -31.99 9.07
C VAL A 287 -2.27 -32.11 7.86
N GLY A 288 -2.49 -33.32 7.34
CA GLY A 288 -3.41 -33.56 6.22
C GLY A 288 -4.83 -33.06 6.51
N ARG A 289 -5.37 -33.34 7.70
CA ARG A 289 -6.69 -32.84 8.13
C ARG A 289 -6.72 -31.33 8.29
N THR A 290 -5.67 -30.74 8.88
CA THR A 290 -5.52 -29.28 8.98
C THR A 290 -5.56 -28.58 7.63
N VAL A 291 -4.81 -29.07 6.64
CA VAL A 291 -4.78 -28.46 5.29
C VAL A 291 -6.10 -28.67 4.56
N ALA A 292 -6.80 -29.78 4.80
CA ALA A 292 -8.11 -30.05 4.21
C ALA A 292 -9.19 -29.08 4.69
N THR A 293 -9.15 -28.66 5.96
CA THR A 293 -10.14 -27.74 6.56
C THR A 293 -9.63 -26.30 6.55
N SER A 294 -8.62 -25.99 7.36
CA SER A 294 -8.11 -24.63 7.55
C SER A 294 -7.32 -24.16 6.34
N GLY A 295 -6.61 -25.07 5.65
CA GLY A 295 -5.92 -24.72 4.40
C GLY A 295 -6.87 -24.30 3.28
N ARG A 296 -8.09 -24.85 3.24
CA ARG A 296 -9.12 -24.41 2.28
C ARG A 296 -9.62 -23.00 2.60
N ALA A 297 -9.85 -22.69 3.88
CA ALA A 297 -10.19 -21.34 4.31
C ALA A 297 -9.07 -20.33 3.95
N VAL A 298 -7.80 -20.71 4.17
CA VAL A 298 -6.63 -19.91 3.75
C VAL A 298 -6.59 -19.68 2.24
N LEU A 299 -6.90 -20.69 1.42
CA LEU A 299 -6.93 -20.54 -0.03
C LEU A 299 -8.03 -19.57 -0.49
N VAL A 300 -9.21 -19.64 0.12
CA VAL A 300 -10.31 -18.69 -0.16
C VAL A 300 -9.93 -17.27 0.28
N ALA A 301 -9.34 -17.12 1.46
CA ALA A 301 -8.83 -15.83 1.95
C ALA A 301 -7.79 -15.23 0.99
N ALA A 302 -6.77 -16.01 0.61
CA ALA A 302 -5.73 -15.58 -0.32
C ALA A 302 -6.28 -15.20 -1.69
N ALA A 303 -7.23 -15.98 -2.21
CA ALA A 303 -7.91 -15.68 -3.46
C ALA A 303 -8.74 -14.38 -3.37
N THR A 304 -9.36 -14.11 -2.22
CA THR A 304 -10.12 -12.88 -1.97
C THR A 304 -9.20 -11.66 -2.00
N VAL A 305 -8.09 -11.72 -1.28
CA VAL A 305 -7.09 -10.64 -1.25
C VAL A 305 -6.48 -10.43 -2.63
N ALA A 306 -6.08 -11.51 -3.31
CA ALA A 306 -5.53 -11.44 -4.66
C ALA A 306 -6.53 -10.84 -5.66
N MET A 307 -7.82 -11.18 -5.55
CA MET A 307 -8.89 -10.63 -6.38
C MET A 307 -9.16 -9.15 -6.08
N ALA A 308 -9.16 -8.75 -4.80
CA ALA A 308 -9.30 -7.36 -4.40
C ALA A 308 -8.13 -6.52 -4.95
N LEU A 309 -6.90 -7.04 -4.85
CA LEU A 309 -5.70 -6.41 -5.40
C LEU A 309 -5.69 -6.38 -6.95
N ALA A 310 -6.19 -7.42 -7.60
CA ALA A 310 -6.40 -7.42 -9.04
C ALA A 310 -7.47 -6.38 -9.46
N GLY A 311 -8.44 -6.10 -8.60
CA GLY A 311 -9.46 -5.06 -8.81
C GLY A 311 -8.88 -3.66 -9.02
N LEU A 312 -7.64 -3.39 -8.56
CA LEU A 312 -6.97 -2.12 -8.83
C LEU A 312 -6.68 -1.90 -10.33
N TYR A 313 -6.56 -2.95 -11.14
CA TYR A 313 -6.43 -2.84 -12.60
C TYR A 313 -7.67 -2.20 -13.24
N ALA A 314 -8.84 -2.27 -12.60
CA ALA A 314 -10.06 -1.64 -13.10
C ALA A 314 -9.97 -0.11 -13.13
N SER A 315 -8.98 0.50 -12.45
CA SER A 315 -8.72 1.94 -12.54
C SER A 315 -8.30 2.39 -13.94
N GLY A 316 -7.68 1.50 -14.72
CA GLY A 316 -7.02 1.85 -15.99
C GLY A 316 -5.69 2.60 -15.81
N ILE A 317 -5.22 2.77 -14.57
CA ILE A 317 -3.96 3.46 -14.26
C ILE A 317 -2.86 2.41 -14.07
N GLY A 318 -1.92 2.35 -15.01
CA GLY A 318 -0.85 1.33 -15.02
C GLY A 318 -0.04 1.29 -13.73
N PHE A 319 0.31 2.45 -13.18
CA PHE A 319 1.03 2.59 -11.89
C PHE A 319 0.30 1.86 -10.74
N ILE A 320 -1.01 2.05 -10.66
CA ILE A 320 -1.85 1.50 -9.60
C ILE A 320 -2.05 -0.01 -9.78
N GLY A 321 -2.31 -0.45 -11.02
CA GLY A 321 -2.40 -1.87 -11.35
C GLY A 321 -1.10 -2.62 -11.04
N ALA A 322 0.05 -2.04 -11.36
CA ALA A 322 1.36 -2.60 -11.05
C ALA A 322 1.60 -2.71 -9.54
N LEU A 323 1.21 -1.70 -8.75
CA LEU A 323 1.32 -1.73 -7.30
C LEU A 323 0.45 -2.83 -6.67
N GLY A 324 -0.80 -2.96 -7.15
CA GLY A 324 -1.71 -4.04 -6.78
C GLY A 324 -1.16 -5.42 -7.17
N ALA A 325 -0.57 -5.56 -8.36
CA ALA A 325 0.05 -6.80 -8.81
C ALA A 325 1.25 -7.20 -7.95
N ALA A 326 2.12 -6.25 -7.58
CA ALA A 326 3.26 -6.50 -6.72
C ALA A 326 2.84 -7.11 -5.38
N ALA A 327 1.84 -6.50 -4.73
CA ALA A 327 1.26 -7.02 -3.51
C ALA A 327 0.50 -8.35 -3.73
N GLY A 328 -0.20 -8.51 -4.86
CA GLY A 328 -0.94 -9.72 -5.20
C GLY A 328 -0.01 -10.93 -5.39
N VAL A 329 1.11 -10.75 -6.08
CA VAL A 329 2.13 -11.79 -6.27
C VAL A 329 2.67 -12.26 -4.92
N THR A 330 3.02 -11.34 -4.01
CA THR A 330 3.53 -11.75 -2.70
C THR A 330 2.49 -12.44 -1.83
N VAL A 331 1.22 -12.05 -1.90
CA VAL A 331 0.11 -12.76 -1.23
C VAL A 331 -0.05 -14.18 -1.78
N VAL A 332 0.01 -14.36 -3.10
CA VAL A 332 -0.09 -15.69 -3.73
C VAL A 332 1.09 -16.58 -3.33
N VAL A 333 2.32 -16.03 -3.33
CA VAL A 333 3.52 -16.76 -2.88
C VAL A 333 3.42 -17.10 -1.39
N ALA A 334 2.95 -16.17 -0.55
CA ALA A 334 2.73 -16.40 0.88
C ALA A 334 1.70 -17.51 1.11
N ALA A 335 0.58 -17.52 0.39
CA ALA A 335 -0.40 -18.59 0.45
C ALA A 335 0.17 -19.94 -0.01
N GLY A 336 0.99 -19.94 -1.07
CA GLY A 336 1.74 -21.11 -1.52
C GLY A 336 2.69 -21.65 -0.45
N ALA A 337 3.41 -20.77 0.25
CA ALA A 337 4.26 -21.12 1.38
C ALA A 337 3.42 -21.69 2.54
N SER A 338 2.30 -21.04 2.88
CA SER A 338 1.41 -21.51 3.94
C SER A 338 0.79 -22.87 3.65
N LEU A 339 0.56 -23.23 2.39
CA LEU A 339 -0.02 -24.52 1.99
C LEU A 339 1.01 -25.63 1.71
N THR A 340 2.31 -25.32 1.68
CA THR A 340 3.36 -26.30 1.38
C THR A 340 4.47 -26.33 2.44
N LEU A 341 5.06 -25.18 2.73
CA LEU A 341 6.14 -25.02 3.69
C LEU A 341 5.64 -25.18 5.13
N THR A 342 4.51 -24.56 5.51
CA THR A 342 3.93 -24.73 6.86
C THR A 342 3.61 -26.19 7.16
N PRO A 343 2.90 -26.94 6.29
CA PRO A 343 2.65 -28.38 6.49
C PRO A 343 3.93 -29.21 6.64
N ALA A 344 4.99 -28.88 5.89
CA ALA A 344 6.28 -29.54 6.03
C ALA A 344 6.90 -29.28 7.40
N LEU A 345 6.96 -28.01 7.83
CA LEU A 345 7.51 -27.64 9.14
C LEU A 345 6.70 -28.26 10.30
N LEU A 346 5.37 -28.28 10.19
CA LEU A 346 4.49 -28.94 11.16
C LEU A 346 4.74 -30.46 11.21
N GLY A 347 4.97 -31.10 10.05
CA GLY A 347 5.34 -32.51 9.96
C GLY A 347 6.67 -32.85 10.64
N LEU A 348 7.69 -31.97 10.49
CA LEU A 348 9.00 -32.14 11.14
C LEU A 348 8.93 -32.00 12.66
N LEU A 349 8.18 -31.00 13.14
CA LEU A 349 8.03 -30.74 14.56
C LEU A 349 7.14 -31.80 15.21
N GLY A 350 6.06 -32.22 14.55
CA GLY A 350 5.08 -33.14 15.10
C GLY A 350 4.60 -32.69 16.49
N ARG A 351 4.55 -33.62 17.45
CA ARG A 351 4.23 -33.32 18.86
C ARG A 351 5.29 -32.46 19.58
N ARG A 352 6.51 -32.32 19.03
CA ARG A 352 7.58 -31.49 19.63
C ARG A 352 7.34 -29.99 19.48
N ILE A 353 6.31 -29.58 18.73
CA ILE A 353 5.86 -28.18 18.64
C ILE A 353 5.54 -27.60 20.02
N ASP A 354 5.17 -28.47 20.96
CA ASP A 354 4.85 -28.17 22.35
C ASP A 354 5.91 -28.80 23.27
N ARG A 355 7.22 -28.74 22.95
CA ARG A 355 8.27 -29.26 23.84
C ARG A 355 8.91 -28.19 24.73
N LEU A 356 9.01 -26.96 24.23
CA LEU A 356 9.63 -25.82 24.89
C LEU A 356 8.56 -24.80 25.26
N HIS A 357 7.89 -25.01 26.40
CA HIS A 357 6.85 -24.12 26.89
C HIS A 357 7.40 -23.08 27.85
N VAL A 358 7.03 -21.82 27.58
CA VAL A 358 7.21 -20.71 28.51
C VAL A 358 5.94 -20.52 29.37
N ARG A 359 4.79 -21.01 28.87
CA ARG A 359 3.50 -20.99 29.58
C ARG A 359 2.64 -22.16 29.12
N THR A 360 1.69 -22.62 29.95
CA THR A 360 0.77 -23.71 29.58
C THR A 360 0.01 -23.34 28.30
N PRO A 361 0.13 -24.14 27.24
CA PRO A 361 -0.44 -23.77 25.96
C PRO A 361 -1.94 -23.99 25.98
N VAL A 362 -2.70 -22.93 25.72
CA VAL A 362 -4.16 -22.99 25.84
C VAL A 362 -4.76 -23.54 24.54
N ALA A 363 -5.60 -24.58 24.66
CA ALA A 363 -6.39 -25.11 23.54
C ALA A 363 -7.60 -24.21 23.25
N GLU A 364 -8.25 -24.38 22.10
CA GLU A 364 -9.61 -23.84 21.89
C GLU A 364 -10.47 -24.19 23.12
N PRO A 365 -11.11 -23.21 23.78
CA PRO A 365 -11.97 -23.50 24.92
C PRO A 365 -13.16 -24.34 24.46
N THR A 366 -13.26 -25.56 24.96
CA THR A 366 -14.30 -26.54 24.60
C THR A 366 -15.56 -26.43 25.48
N GLY A 367 -15.76 -25.32 26.22
CA GLY A 367 -16.78 -25.23 27.26
C GLY A 367 -17.71 -24.02 27.17
N ASP A 368 -18.98 -24.25 27.53
CA ASP A 368 -20.07 -23.27 27.63
C ASP A 368 -19.88 -22.19 28.73
N GLY A 369 -18.76 -22.21 29.46
CA GLY A 369 -18.45 -21.32 30.60
C GLY A 369 -17.50 -20.15 30.31
N ASP A 370 -17.12 -19.93 29.05
CA ASP A 370 -16.09 -18.95 28.69
C ASP A 370 -16.56 -17.48 28.78
N VAL A 371 -15.64 -16.57 29.07
CA VAL A 371 -15.86 -15.10 29.11
C VAL A 371 -16.47 -14.62 27.79
N TRP A 372 -16.04 -15.21 26.67
CA TRP A 372 -16.56 -14.90 25.34
C TRP A 372 -18.00 -15.36 25.13
N HIS A 373 -18.41 -16.47 25.75
CA HIS A 373 -19.80 -16.93 25.70
C HIS A 373 -20.70 -15.96 26.48
N ARG A 374 -20.26 -15.50 27.65
CA ARG A 374 -20.95 -14.45 28.42
C ARG A 374 -21.05 -13.14 27.65
N TRP A 375 -19.97 -12.74 26.97
CA TRP A 375 -19.97 -11.54 26.12
C TRP A 375 -20.98 -11.68 24.98
N ALA A 376 -20.96 -12.81 24.26
CA ALA A 376 -21.89 -13.09 23.18
C ALA A 376 -23.35 -13.04 23.66
N ALA A 377 -23.63 -13.61 24.83
CA ALA A 377 -24.95 -13.57 25.45
C ALA A 377 -25.36 -12.13 25.83
N GLN A 378 -24.43 -11.34 26.36
CA GLN A 378 -24.69 -9.93 26.71
C GLN A 378 -25.04 -9.09 25.48
N VAL A 379 -24.31 -9.26 24.38
CA VAL A 379 -24.62 -8.62 23.09
C VAL A 379 -25.99 -9.08 22.58
N GLY A 380 -26.29 -10.38 22.68
CA GLY A 380 -27.57 -10.95 22.27
C GLY A 380 -28.78 -10.48 23.09
N ARG A 381 -28.60 -10.05 24.36
CA ARG A 381 -29.69 -9.53 25.19
C ARG A 381 -30.14 -8.12 24.80
N ARG A 382 -29.22 -7.31 24.25
CA ARG A 382 -29.49 -5.90 23.86
C ARG A 382 -28.80 -5.54 22.55
N PRO A 383 -29.09 -6.24 21.43
CA PRO A 383 -28.29 -6.13 20.22
C PRO A 383 -28.37 -4.73 19.58
N TRP A 384 -29.50 -4.03 19.70
CA TRP A 384 -29.65 -2.68 19.14
C TRP A 384 -28.74 -1.63 19.81
N LEU A 385 -28.47 -1.75 21.12
CA LEU A 385 -27.60 -0.81 21.84
C LEU A 385 -26.14 -0.97 21.39
N PHE A 386 -25.69 -2.21 21.27
CA PHE A 386 -24.35 -2.53 20.78
C PHE A 386 -24.18 -2.16 19.30
N LEU A 387 -25.21 -2.40 18.49
CA LEU A 387 -25.23 -1.97 17.09
C LEU A 387 -25.11 -0.44 16.98
N ALA A 388 -25.98 0.30 17.68
CA ALA A 388 -25.99 1.77 17.64
C ALA A 388 -24.70 2.36 18.20
N GLY A 389 -24.19 1.85 19.33
CA GLY A 389 -22.94 2.31 19.94
C GLY A 389 -21.72 2.05 19.05
N GLY A 390 -21.61 0.84 18.48
CA GLY A 390 -20.54 0.50 17.55
C GLY A 390 -20.62 1.33 16.26
N ALA A 391 -21.80 1.45 15.66
CA ALA A 391 -21.98 2.25 14.45
C ALA A 391 -21.71 3.74 14.68
N ALA A 392 -22.14 4.29 15.82
CA ALA A 392 -21.86 5.68 16.20
C ALA A 392 -20.36 5.92 16.43
N LEU A 393 -19.66 4.97 17.06
CA LEU A 393 -18.20 5.04 17.23
C LEU A 393 -17.48 5.06 15.88
N LEU A 394 -17.86 4.15 14.95
CA LEU A 394 -17.24 4.13 13.62
C LEU A 394 -17.59 5.37 12.80
N ALA A 395 -18.84 5.85 12.87
CA ALA A 395 -19.25 7.08 12.21
C ALA A 395 -18.47 8.29 12.75
N LEU A 396 -18.27 8.36 14.07
CA LEU A 396 -17.46 9.40 14.72
C LEU A 396 -16.01 9.36 14.21
N LEU A 397 -15.40 8.17 14.20
CA LEU A 397 -14.05 7.97 13.68
C LEU A 397 -13.93 8.26 12.18
N ALA A 398 -15.00 8.07 11.41
CA ALA A 398 -15.04 8.37 9.98
C ALA A 398 -15.27 9.87 9.67
N THR A 399 -15.68 10.70 10.64
CA THR A 399 -15.92 12.14 10.40
C THR A 399 -14.76 12.89 9.75
N PRO A 400 -13.47 12.63 10.07
CA PRO A 400 -12.36 13.37 9.46
C PRO A 400 -12.23 13.09 7.95
N VAL A 401 -12.76 11.98 7.44
CA VAL A 401 -12.73 11.66 6.00
C VAL A 401 -13.37 12.76 5.14
N ALA A 402 -14.38 13.46 5.66
CA ALA A 402 -15.00 14.57 4.94
C ALA A 402 -14.05 15.76 4.70
N SER A 403 -12.93 15.82 5.44
CA SER A 403 -11.89 16.83 5.27
C SER A 403 -10.65 16.31 4.54
N MET A 404 -10.73 15.12 3.94
CA MET A 404 -9.59 14.48 3.28
C MET A 404 -9.14 15.29 2.06
N HIS A 405 -7.90 15.79 2.11
CA HIS A 405 -7.21 16.37 0.97
C HIS A 405 -6.21 15.36 0.38
N LEU A 406 -6.37 15.01 -0.89
CA LEU A 406 -5.43 14.16 -1.60
C LEU A 406 -4.35 15.01 -2.26
N GLY A 407 -3.12 14.55 -2.19
CA GLY A 407 -1.98 15.22 -2.81
C GLY A 407 -0.83 14.26 -3.03
N HIS A 408 0.31 14.80 -3.45
CA HIS A 408 1.56 14.06 -3.55
C HIS A 408 2.50 14.53 -2.44
N VAL A 409 3.05 13.59 -1.70
CA VAL A 409 3.98 13.84 -0.60
C VAL A 409 5.35 14.15 -1.17
N ASP A 410 5.76 15.41 -1.05
CA ASP A 410 7.08 15.89 -1.47
C ASP A 410 8.13 15.84 -0.34
N ALA A 411 9.33 16.33 -0.64
CA ALA A 411 10.44 16.42 0.31
C ALA A 411 10.13 17.24 1.56
N GLY A 412 9.12 18.10 1.54
CA GLY A 412 8.70 18.89 2.70
C GLY A 412 8.11 18.05 3.84
N ALA A 413 7.60 16.85 3.54
CA ALA A 413 7.09 15.94 4.56
C ALA A 413 8.18 15.09 5.24
N GLN A 414 9.45 15.24 4.85
CA GLN A 414 10.55 14.43 5.31
C GLN A 414 11.22 15.01 6.57
N PRO A 415 11.98 14.21 7.35
CA PRO A 415 12.73 14.72 8.51
C PRO A 415 13.82 15.72 8.12
N THR A 416 14.04 16.75 8.94
CA THR A 416 15.07 17.80 8.73
C THR A 416 16.52 17.29 8.74
N SER A 417 16.75 16.05 9.18
CA SER A 417 18.05 15.38 9.06
C SER A 417 18.41 15.05 7.61
N ARG A 418 17.45 15.05 6.68
CA ARG A 418 17.69 14.76 5.27
C ARG A 418 18.02 16.01 4.45
N THR A 419 18.85 15.80 3.42
CA THR A 419 19.33 16.88 2.53
C THR A 419 18.24 17.37 1.58
N ASP A 420 17.38 16.48 1.10
CA ASP A 420 16.20 16.80 0.27
C ASP A 420 15.23 17.73 1.00
N ARG A 421 14.93 17.45 2.28
CA ARG A 421 14.13 18.33 3.14
C ARG A 421 14.77 19.70 3.34
N ARG A 422 16.06 19.75 3.66
CA ARG A 422 16.75 21.04 3.87
C ARG A 422 16.83 21.86 2.59
N ALA A 423 17.08 21.22 1.44
CA ALA A 423 17.02 21.87 0.14
C ALA A 423 15.62 22.45 -0.15
N TYR A 424 14.56 21.69 0.12
CA TYR A 424 13.17 22.16 -0.01
C TYR A 424 12.90 23.40 0.85
N ASP A 425 13.33 23.38 2.13
CA ASP A 425 13.12 24.48 3.06
C ASP A 425 13.90 25.73 2.63
N LEU A 426 15.15 25.58 2.19
CA LEU A 426 15.97 26.67 1.65
C LEU A 426 15.34 27.30 0.40
N ILE A 427 14.81 26.47 -0.52
CA ILE A 427 14.09 26.97 -1.70
C ILE A 427 12.84 27.75 -1.28
N ALA A 428 12.05 27.21 -0.34
CA ALA A 428 10.86 27.88 0.16
C ALA A 428 11.17 29.21 0.86
N HIS A 429 12.27 29.27 1.62
CA HIS A 429 12.73 30.47 2.30
C HIS A 429 13.26 31.55 1.35
N GLY A 430 14.08 31.17 0.36
CA GLY A 430 14.70 32.13 -0.57
C GLY A 430 13.78 32.60 -1.70
N PHE A 431 12.96 31.70 -2.25
CA PHE A 431 12.18 31.93 -3.47
C PHE A 431 10.66 31.90 -3.24
N GLY A 432 10.21 31.60 -2.02
CA GLY A 432 8.80 31.41 -1.68
C GLY A 432 8.34 29.95 -1.79
N ALA A 433 7.28 29.60 -1.07
CA ALA A 433 6.83 28.20 -0.95
C ALA A 433 6.49 27.53 -2.30
N GLY A 434 5.92 28.27 -3.25
CA GLY A 434 5.56 27.72 -4.56
C GLY A 434 6.73 27.50 -5.52
N ALA A 435 7.95 27.95 -5.19
CA ALA A 435 9.15 27.65 -5.98
C ALA A 435 9.50 26.15 -6.01
N ASN A 436 9.03 25.38 -5.02
CA ASN A 436 9.16 23.92 -5.00
C ASN A 436 8.14 23.20 -5.92
N GLY A 437 7.18 23.92 -6.52
CA GLY A 437 6.12 23.34 -7.33
C GLY A 437 5.70 24.17 -8.54
N PRO A 438 6.64 24.58 -9.43
CA PRO A 438 6.29 25.37 -10.59
C PRO A 438 5.43 24.58 -11.58
N LEU A 439 4.48 25.27 -12.21
CA LEU A 439 3.65 24.75 -13.29
C LEU A 439 4.21 25.21 -14.63
N THR A 440 4.42 24.29 -15.56
CA THR A 440 4.88 24.63 -16.91
C THR A 440 3.69 24.75 -17.84
N VAL A 441 3.52 25.90 -18.47
CA VAL A 441 2.50 26.14 -19.49
C VAL A 441 3.15 25.96 -20.86
N VAL A 442 2.57 25.08 -21.67
CA VAL A 442 2.98 24.83 -23.05
C VAL A 442 1.82 25.19 -23.96
N VAL A 443 2.04 26.11 -24.90
CA VAL A 443 1.05 26.50 -25.90
C VAL A 443 1.57 26.06 -27.26
N GLN A 444 0.83 25.16 -27.90
CA GLN A 444 1.05 24.77 -29.28
C GLN A 444 0.44 25.82 -30.19
N LEU A 445 1.27 26.45 -31.01
CA LEU A 445 0.86 27.49 -31.95
C LEU A 445 0.21 26.88 -33.19
N ASP A 446 -0.69 27.64 -33.82
CA ASP A 446 -1.23 27.30 -35.13
C ASP A 446 -0.24 27.69 -36.24
N GLY A 447 -0.43 27.16 -37.45
CA GLY A 447 0.48 27.43 -38.57
C GLY A 447 0.63 28.92 -38.92
N ALA A 448 -0.41 29.72 -38.68
CA ALA A 448 -0.37 31.16 -38.92
C ALA A 448 0.49 31.90 -37.88
N ALA A 449 0.35 31.59 -36.59
CA ALA A 449 1.20 32.13 -35.54
C ALA A 449 2.64 31.65 -35.70
N VAL A 450 2.90 30.39 -36.08
CA VAL A 450 4.27 29.93 -36.36
C VAL A 450 4.95 30.78 -37.44
N SER A 451 4.22 31.17 -38.49
CA SER A 451 4.77 31.96 -39.61
C SER A 451 4.94 33.47 -39.33
N ASP A 452 4.25 34.04 -38.34
CA ASP A 452 4.20 35.49 -38.08
C ASP A 452 4.73 35.81 -36.66
N ALA A 453 5.99 36.25 -36.59
CA ALA A 453 6.65 36.60 -35.33
C ALA A 453 5.92 37.69 -34.53
N SER A 454 5.27 38.64 -35.22
CA SER A 454 4.48 39.71 -34.61
C SER A 454 3.28 39.14 -33.86
N ARG A 455 2.56 38.19 -34.48
CA ARG A 455 1.43 37.49 -33.83
C ARG A 455 1.89 36.64 -32.66
N ARG A 456 3.03 35.93 -32.78
CA ARG A 456 3.58 35.17 -31.64
C ARG A 456 3.91 36.07 -30.48
N GLN A 457 4.55 37.22 -30.74
CA GLN A 457 4.94 38.12 -29.66
C GLN A 457 3.74 38.80 -29.01
N GLN A 458 2.71 39.14 -29.80
CA GLN A 458 1.44 39.61 -29.26
C GLN A 458 0.79 38.54 -28.38
N LEU A 459 0.67 37.30 -28.86
CA LEU A 459 0.12 36.18 -28.10
C LEU A 459 0.91 35.92 -26.81
N ALA A 460 2.24 35.91 -26.87
CA ALA A 460 3.12 35.75 -25.71
C ALA A 460 2.90 36.87 -24.68
N SER A 461 2.71 38.11 -25.13
CA SER A 461 2.48 39.26 -24.24
C SER A 461 1.11 39.20 -23.56
N THR A 462 0.05 38.83 -24.30
CA THR A 462 -1.30 38.64 -23.77
C THR A 462 -1.30 37.47 -22.78
N LEU A 463 -0.75 36.32 -23.19
CA LEU A 463 -0.66 35.13 -22.34
C LEU A 463 0.07 35.43 -21.03
N ARG A 464 1.20 36.12 -21.07
CA ARG A 464 1.93 36.51 -19.85
C ARG A 464 1.07 37.36 -18.92
N THR A 465 0.32 38.31 -19.48
CA THR A 465 -0.54 39.22 -18.71
C THR A 465 -1.71 38.47 -18.08
N ASP A 466 -2.36 37.61 -18.85
CA ASP A 466 -3.49 36.80 -18.39
C ASP A 466 -3.06 35.79 -17.32
N LEU A 467 -1.92 35.13 -17.50
CA LEU A 467 -1.34 34.20 -16.51
C LEU A 467 -0.96 34.94 -15.23
N ALA A 468 -0.33 36.11 -15.33
CA ALA A 468 0.08 36.90 -14.17
C ALA A 468 -1.11 37.51 -13.41
N ALA A 469 -2.25 37.71 -14.07
CA ALA A 469 -3.47 38.23 -13.45
C ALA A 469 -4.24 37.17 -12.63
N VAL A 470 -3.91 35.88 -12.76
CA VAL A 470 -4.60 34.82 -12.03
C VAL A 470 -4.26 34.89 -10.54
N PRO A 471 -5.26 34.94 -9.63
CA PRO A 471 -5.01 34.89 -8.20
C PRO A 471 -4.23 33.63 -7.79
N GLY A 472 -3.20 33.80 -6.96
CA GLY A 472 -2.34 32.70 -6.51
C GLY A 472 -1.07 32.49 -7.33
N VAL A 473 -0.84 33.29 -8.38
CA VAL A 473 0.43 33.31 -9.13
C VAL A 473 1.41 34.27 -8.47
N ALA A 474 2.61 33.79 -8.13
CA ALA A 474 3.69 34.61 -7.57
C ALA A 474 4.52 35.25 -8.69
N SER A 475 4.86 34.48 -9.73
CA SER A 475 5.62 34.96 -10.88
C SER A 475 5.35 34.12 -12.12
N VAL A 476 5.57 34.74 -13.29
CA VAL A 476 5.43 34.09 -14.60
C VAL A 476 6.65 34.45 -15.43
N THR A 477 7.35 33.44 -15.95
CA THR A 477 8.46 33.69 -16.89
C THR A 477 7.91 34.14 -18.24
N PRO A 478 8.57 35.09 -18.94
CA PRO A 478 8.15 35.50 -20.27
C PRO A 478 8.01 34.28 -21.20
N PRO A 479 6.85 34.08 -21.88
CA PRO A 479 6.70 32.96 -22.78
C PRO A 479 7.76 33.01 -23.88
N ALA A 480 8.56 31.96 -23.96
CA ALA A 480 9.65 31.84 -24.92
C ALA A 480 9.30 30.78 -25.97
N PRO A 481 9.65 30.99 -27.25
CA PRO A 481 9.45 29.98 -28.27
C PRO A 481 10.42 28.81 -28.11
N SER A 482 9.94 27.62 -28.46
CA SER A 482 10.76 26.43 -28.71
C SER A 482 11.73 26.63 -29.89
N ALA A 483 12.71 25.74 -30.01
CA ALA A 483 13.78 25.86 -31.02
C ALA A 483 13.27 25.87 -32.48
N ASP A 484 12.11 25.28 -32.73
CA ASP A 484 11.43 25.24 -34.03
C ASP A 484 10.25 26.20 -34.14
N ASP A 485 10.09 27.10 -33.17
CA ASP A 485 9.03 28.12 -33.10
C ASP A 485 7.58 27.57 -33.07
N VAL A 486 7.39 26.26 -32.83
CA VAL A 486 6.05 25.63 -32.83
C VAL A 486 5.33 25.76 -31.48
N LEU A 487 6.10 25.77 -30.38
CA LEU A 487 5.58 25.92 -29.02
C LEU A 487 5.99 27.26 -28.40
N LEU A 488 5.12 27.82 -27.56
CA LEU A 488 5.48 28.81 -26.54
C LEU A 488 5.47 28.13 -25.16
N THR A 489 6.57 28.26 -24.43
CA THR A 489 6.72 27.72 -23.08
C THR A 489 6.83 28.85 -22.06
N SER A 490 6.09 28.74 -20.96
CA SER A 490 6.17 29.67 -19.82
C SER A 490 6.10 28.87 -18.52
N THR A 491 6.74 29.37 -17.47
CA THR A 491 6.71 28.77 -16.14
C THR A 491 5.94 29.70 -15.22
N VAL A 492 4.91 29.14 -14.58
CA VAL A 492 4.08 29.81 -13.59
C VAL A 492 4.47 29.28 -12.21
N THR A 493 4.98 30.15 -11.36
CA THR A 493 5.30 29.82 -9.97
C THR A 493 4.13 30.21 -9.07
N PRO A 494 3.50 29.27 -8.35
CA PRO A 494 2.43 29.57 -7.40
C PRO A 494 2.93 30.36 -6.18
N THR A 495 2.02 30.96 -5.42
CA THR A 495 2.34 31.57 -4.11
C THR A 495 2.46 30.55 -2.99
N THR A 496 1.74 29.42 -3.08
CA THR A 496 1.71 28.35 -2.08
C THR A 496 2.47 27.10 -2.54
N GLY A 497 2.82 26.21 -1.61
CA GLY A 497 3.55 24.98 -1.93
C GLY A 497 2.72 23.99 -2.78
N PRO A 498 3.37 23.00 -3.43
CA PRO A 498 2.71 22.03 -4.31
C PRO A 498 1.66 21.14 -3.60
N GLN A 499 1.77 20.98 -2.28
CA GLN A 499 0.82 20.22 -1.46
C GLN A 499 -0.42 21.00 -1.03
N ASP A 500 -0.46 22.32 -1.24
CA ASP A 500 -1.55 23.19 -0.80
C ASP A 500 -2.74 23.12 -1.75
N GLY A 501 -3.96 23.04 -1.20
CA GLY A 501 -5.20 23.06 -1.99
C GLY A 501 -5.36 24.33 -2.85
N ALA A 502 -4.76 25.45 -2.45
CA ALA A 502 -4.73 26.66 -3.27
C ALA A 502 -3.93 26.48 -4.58
N THR A 503 -2.86 25.68 -4.55
CA THR A 503 -2.06 25.35 -5.74
C THR A 503 -2.85 24.43 -6.69
N THR A 504 -3.59 23.47 -6.13
CA THR A 504 -4.53 22.63 -6.91
C THR A 504 -5.61 23.46 -7.58
N ALA A 505 -6.22 24.40 -6.85
CA ALA A 505 -7.22 25.32 -7.41
C ALA A 505 -6.64 26.21 -8.51
N LEU A 506 -5.40 26.70 -8.34
CA LEU A 506 -4.69 27.45 -9.36
C LEU A 506 -4.47 26.61 -10.63
N PHE A 507 -3.99 25.37 -10.49
CA PHE A 507 -3.81 24.45 -11.61
C PHE A 507 -5.11 24.24 -12.39
N HIS A 508 -6.23 23.96 -11.73
CA HIS A 508 -7.52 23.82 -12.39
C HIS A 508 -7.97 25.12 -13.07
N THR A 509 -7.72 26.28 -12.45
CA THR A 509 -8.08 27.57 -13.03
C THR A 509 -7.28 27.84 -14.30
N LEU A 510 -5.97 27.59 -14.26
CA LEU A 510 -5.09 27.73 -15.43
C LEU A 510 -5.52 26.81 -16.57
N GLN A 511 -5.76 25.53 -16.27
CA GLN A 511 -6.08 24.52 -17.28
C GLN A 511 -7.49 24.65 -17.85
N ASN A 512 -8.51 24.86 -17.00
CA ASN A 512 -9.92 24.78 -17.41
C ASN A 512 -10.52 26.15 -17.77
N THR A 513 -9.92 27.25 -17.33
CA THR A 513 -10.48 28.59 -17.50
C THR A 513 -9.52 29.53 -18.23
N THR A 514 -8.33 29.77 -17.68
CA THR A 514 -7.41 30.81 -18.18
C THR A 514 -6.87 30.46 -19.57
N LEU A 515 -6.34 29.26 -19.77
CA LEU A 515 -5.79 28.86 -21.07
C LEU A 515 -6.84 28.81 -22.19
N PRO A 516 -8.02 28.17 -21.98
CA PRO A 516 -9.07 28.19 -23.00
C PRO A 516 -9.54 29.61 -23.34
N HIS A 517 -9.62 30.51 -22.37
CA HIS A 517 -10.03 31.90 -22.59
C HIS A 517 -8.95 32.72 -23.31
N ALA A 518 -7.70 32.65 -22.86
CA ALA A 518 -6.58 33.39 -23.43
C ALA A 518 -6.27 32.97 -24.88
N LEU A 519 -6.56 31.71 -25.24
CA LEU A 519 -6.30 31.15 -26.56
C LEU A 519 -7.55 31.13 -27.46
N ALA A 520 -8.71 31.58 -26.98
CA ALA A 520 -9.94 31.59 -27.75
C ALA A 520 -9.80 32.40 -29.05
N GLY A 521 -10.13 31.79 -30.19
CA GLY A 521 -10.07 32.44 -31.50
C GLY A 521 -8.67 32.54 -32.13
N THR A 522 -7.62 32.04 -31.45
CA THR A 522 -6.24 32.07 -31.96
C THR A 522 -5.84 30.81 -32.73
N GLY A 523 -6.62 29.72 -32.62
CA GLY A 523 -6.27 28.41 -33.19
C GLY A 523 -5.20 27.63 -32.40
N ALA A 524 -4.57 28.26 -31.40
CA ALA A 524 -3.57 27.63 -30.54
C ALA A 524 -4.22 26.80 -29.41
N THR A 525 -3.50 25.77 -28.94
CA THR A 525 -3.95 24.90 -27.84
C THR A 525 -2.96 24.89 -26.69
N GLY A 526 -3.46 25.15 -25.47
CA GLY A 526 -2.64 25.27 -24.27
C GLY A 526 -2.75 24.05 -23.36
N TYR A 527 -1.62 23.70 -22.72
CA TYR A 527 -1.48 22.60 -21.79
C TYR A 527 -0.72 23.06 -20.55
N VAL A 528 -1.14 22.62 -19.37
CA VAL A 528 -0.37 22.76 -18.13
C VAL A 528 0.30 21.42 -17.84
N THR A 529 1.63 21.44 -17.74
CA THR A 529 2.51 20.29 -17.58
C THR A 529 3.60 20.55 -16.52
N GLY A 530 4.53 19.62 -16.38
CA GLY A 530 5.55 19.59 -15.32
C GLY A 530 5.19 18.61 -14.20
N VAL A 531 6.14 18.38 -13.29
CA VAL A 531 6.02 17.33 -12.25
C VAL A 531 4.81 17.58 -11.34
N THR A 532 4.62 18.82 -10.88
CA THR A 532 3.47 19.19 -10.04
C THR A 532 2.14 19.02 -10.78
N ALA A 533 2.04 19.50 -12.03
CA ALA A 533 0.86 19.33 -12.86
C ALA A 533 0.52 17.86 -13.13
N ALA A 534 1.55 17.03 -13.37
CA ALA A 534 1.39 15.59 -13.54
C ALA A 534 0.86 14.93 -12.25
N GLY A 535 1.37 15.30 -11.08
CA GLY A 535 0.87 14.84 -9.77
C GLY A 535 -0.59 15.24 -9.50
N LEU A 536 -0.96 16.49 -9.82
CA LEU A 536 -2.36 16.95 -9.70
C LEU A 536 -3.28 16.23 -10.67
N THR A 537 -2.88 16.09 -11.94
CA THR A 537 -3.64 15.33 -12.95
C THR A 537 -3.80 13.86 -12.55
N PHE A 538 -2.76 13.25 -11.97
CA PHE A 538 -2.81 11.90 -11.42
C PHE A 538 -3.87 11.79 -10.33
N THR A 539 -3.89 12.76 -9.42
CA THR A 539 -4.84 12.84 -8.31
C THR A 539 -6.28 12.94 -8.82
N ASP A 540 -6.54 13.79 -9.81
CA ASP A 540 -7.86 13.95 -10.44
C ASP A 540 -8.37 12.65 -11.05
N GLN A 541 -7.50 11.98 -11.82
CA GLN A 541 -7.85 10.70 -12.42
C GLN A 541 -8.17 9.66 -11.35
N LEU A 542 -7.36 9.61 -10.31
CA LEU A 542 -7.55 8.64 -9.24
C LEU A 542 -8.88 8.87 -8.52
N ILE A 543 -9.23 10.11 -8.19
CA ILE A 543 -10.51 10.48 -7.60
C ILE A 543 -11.66 10.09 -8.53
N ALA A 544 -11.55 10.37 -9.83
CA ALA A 544 -12.58 10.03 -10.81
C ALA A 544 -12.80 8.51 -10.94
N LYS A 545 -11.75 7.71 -10.74
CA LYS A 545 -11.83 6.23 -10.81
C LYS A 545 -12.19 5.59 -9.47
N LEU A 546 -11.99 6.25 -8.34
CA LEU A 546 -12.20 5.68 -7.00
C LEU A 546 -13.57 5.00 -6.83
N PRO A 547 -14.72 5.58 -7.27
CA PRO A 547 -16.02 4.91 -7.15
C PRO A 547 -16.11 3.61 -7.96
N LEU A 548 -15.50 3.57 -9.15
CA LEU A 548 -15.47 2.37 -9.99
C LEU A 548 -14.71 1.25 -9.30
N ILE A 549 -13.56 1.56 -8.70
CA ILE A 549 -12.73 0.57 -8.01
C ILE A 549 -13.46 0.03 -6.78
N ILE A 550 -14.06 0.91 -5.98
CA ILE A 550 -14.87 0.51 -4.82
C ILE A 550 -15.98 -0.42 -5.29
N ALA A 551 -16.70 -0.06 -6.35
CA ALA A 551 -17.76 -0.89 -6.91
C ALA A 551 -17.25 -2.27 -7.39
N VAL A 552 -16.11 -2.32 -8.06
CA VAL A 552 -15.52 -3.57 -8.57
C VAL A 552 -15.05 -4.46 -7.42
N VAL A 553 -14.31 -3.92 -6.45
CA VAL A 553 -13.77 -4.71 -5.32
C VAL A 553 -14.90 -5.18 -4.41
N VAL A 554 -15.83 -4.29 -4.04
CA VAL A 554 -17.01 -4.65 -3.23
C VAL A 554 -17.89 -5.64 -3.96
N GLY A 555 -18.15 -5.43 -5.25
CA GLY A 555 -18.95 -6.33 -6.08
C GLY A 555 -18.32 -7.72 -6.19
N ALA A 556 -17.03 -7.80 -6.48
CA ALA A 556 -16.30 -9.06 -6.59
C ALA A 556 -16.32 -9.84 -5.27
N ALA A 557 -16.06 -9.17 -4.15
CA ALA A 557 -16.08 -9.81 -2.84
C ALA A 557 -17.50 -10.14 -2.35
N PHE A 558 -18.50 -9.31 -2.68
CA PHE A 558 -19.91 -9.61 -2.43
C PHE A 558 -20.32 -10.89 -3.17
N LEU A 559 -19.95 -11.04 -4.44
CA LEU A 559 -20.21 -12.26 -5.22
C LEU A 559 -19.49 -13.48 -4.62
N LEU A 560 -18.25 -13.29 -4.16
CA LEU A 560 -17.51 -14.36 -3.49
C LEU A 560 -18.20 -14.80 -2.19
N LEU A 561 -18.54 -13.86 -1.31
CA LEU A 561 -19.26 -14.16 -0.07
C LEU A 561 -20.61 -14.79 -0.32
N LEU A 562 -21.34 -14.28 -1.31
CA LEU A 562 -22.63 -14.82 -1.72
C LEU A 562 -22.50 -16.28 -2.15
N THR A 563 -21.42 -16.61 -2.86
CA THR A 563 -21.13 -17.99 -3.28
C THR A 563 -20.75 -18.88 -2.09
N VAL A 564 -19.92 -18.38 -1.17
CA VAL A 564 -19.43 -19.13 0.00
C VAL A 564 -20.52 -19.37 1.05
N PHE A 565 -21.26 -18.32 1.41
CA PHE A 565 -22.27 -18.37 2.48
C PHE A 565 -23.67 -18.67 1.97
N ARG A 566 -23.92 -18.54 0.66
CA ARG A 566 -25.24 -18.71 0.06
C ARG A 566 -26.30 -17.89 0.79
N SER A 567 -25.94 -16.65 1.15
CA SER A 567 -26.84 -15.71 1.81
C SER A 567 -26.59 -14.29 1.32
N LEU A 568 -27.66 -13.67 0.81
CA LEU A 568 -27.63 -12.30 0.30
C LEU A 568 -27.44 -11.29 1.43
N LEU A 569 -28.16 -11.48 2.54
CA LEU A 569 -28.11 -10.58 3.68
C LEU A 569 -26.76 -10.62 4.39
N VAL A 570 -26.13 -11.81 4.48
CA VAL A 570 -24.81 -11.96 5.07
C VAL A 570 -23.74 -11.30 4.20
N ALA A 571 -23.79 -11.48 2.88
CA ALA A 571 -22.86 -10.82 1.98
C ALA A 571 -23.03 -9.29 1.97
N LEU A 572 -24.28 -8.80 2.01
CA LEU A 572 -24.55 -7.36 2.01
C LEU A 572 -24.11 -6.69 3.32
N LYS A 573 -24.47 -7.26 4.48
CA LYS A 573 -24.07 -6.69 5.77
C LYS A 573 -22.55 -6.67 5.91
N ALA A 574 -21.86 -7.72 5.43
CA ALA A 574 -20.41 -7.85 5.47
C ALA A 574 -19.76 -6.66 4.73
N ALA A 575 -20.18 -6.44 3.49
CA ALA A 575 -19.72 -5.32 2.69
C ALA A 575 -19.96 -3.96 3.38
N VAL A 576 -21.15 -3.73 3.96
CA VAL A 576 -21.49 -2.47 4.64
C VAL A 576 -20.62 -2.25 5.89
N LEU A 577 -20.47 -3.28 6.73
CA LEU A 577 -19.67 -3.19 7.95
C LEU A 577 -18.17 -2.95 7.63
N ASN A 578 -17.67 -3.58 6.57
CA ASN A 578 -16.29 -3.38 6.12
C ASN A 578 -16.08 -1.98 5.55
N LEU A 579 -17.04 -1.44 4.78
CA LEU A 579 -16.99 -0.04 4.33
C LEU A 579 -16.94 0.93 5.51
N LEU A 580 -17.73 0.67 6.56
CA LEU A 580 -17.75 1.51 7.76
C LEU A 580 -16.42 1.43 8.53
N SER A 581 -15.81 0.24 8.61
CA SER A 581 -14.48 0.05 9.20
C SER A 581 -13.38 0.77 8.42
N ILE A 582 -13.40 0.64 7.09
CA ILE A 582 -12.44 1.34 6.21
C ILE A 582 -12.61 2.85 6.33
N GLY A 583 -13.84 3.36 6.36
CA GLY A 583 -14.13 4.77 6.60
C GLY A 583 -13.57 5.27 7.93
N ALA A 584 -13.71 4.49 9.00
CA ALA A 584 -13.12 4.83 10.30
C ALA A 584 -11.58 4.82 10.25
N ALA A 585 -10.96 3.87 9.55
CA ALA A 585 -9.51 3.81 9.37
C ALA A 585 -8.99 5.03 8.56
N TYR A 586 -9.68 5.42 7.49
CA TYR A 586 -9.37 6.65 6.76
C TYR A 586 -9.46 7.88 7.65
N GLY A 587 -10.49 7.98 8.48
CA GLY A 587 -10.67 9.11 9.36
C GLY A 587 -9.56 9.23 10.39
N VAL A 588 -9.05 8.11 10.92
CA VAL A 588 -7.86 8.10 11.79
C VAL A 588 -6.61 8.55 11.04
N VAL A 589 -6.39 8.09 9.81
CA VAL A 589 -5.26 8.55 8.99
C VAL A 589 -5.35 10.07 8.74
N VAL A 590 -6.52 10.59 8.39
CA VAL A 590 -6.73 12.04 8.19
C VAL A 590 -6.50 12.81 9.48
N ALA A 591 -7.02 12.34 10.62
CA ALA A 591 -6.81 12.99 11.92
C ALA A 591 -5.33 13.05 12.30
N VAL A 592 -4.57 11.99 12.06
CA VAL A 592 -3.14 11.94 12.43
C VAL A 592 -2.29 12.80 11.48
N PHE A 593 -2.45 12.64 10.16
CA PHE A 593 -1.55 13.27 9.19
C PHE A 593 -1.99 14.67 8.75
N GLN A 594 -3.30 14.93 8.61
CA GLN A 594 -3.80 16.24 8.17
C GLN A 594 -4.15 17.16 9.33
N TRP A 595 -4.82 16.63 10.37
CA TRP A 595 -5.13 17.45 11.55
C TRP A 595 -3.94 17.54 12.51
N GLY A 596 -2.98 16.62 12.41
CA GLY A 596 -1.75 16.60 13.20
C GLY A 596 -1.89 15.93 14.56
N TRP A 597 -2.95 15.14 14.79
CA TRP A 597 -3.17 14.47 16.07
C TRP A 597 -2.10 13.41 16.31
N GLY A 598 -1.26 13.60 17.33
CA GLY A 598 -0.20 12.66 17.65
C GLY A 598 0.92 12.57 16.61
N GLY A 599 0.96 13.43 15.59
CA GLY A 599 1.97 13.39 14.52
C GLY A 599 3.42 13.41 15.06
N ARG A 600 3.66 14.20 16.12
CA ARG A 600 4.96 14.27 16.81
C ARG A 600 5.40 12.93 17.42
N LEU A 601 4.47 12.09 17.88
CA LEU A 601 4.79 10.76 18.43
C LEU A 601 5.29 9.80 17.34
N PHE A 602 4.87 10.01 16.09
CA PHE A 602 5.21 9.18 14.94
C PHE A 602 6.29 9.80 14.05
N GLY A 603 6.97 10.86 14.53
CA GLY A 603 8.02 11.55 13.78
C GLY A 603 7.50 12.26 12.52
N VAL A 604 6.25 12.71 12.54
CA VAL A 604 5.64 13.56 11.52
C VAL A 604 5.56 14.97 12.10
N THR A 605 6.45 15.84 11.66
CA THR A 605 6.63 17.19 12.21
C THR A 605 5.64 18.22 11.66
N GLU A 606 5.10 17.98 10.47
CA GLU A 606 4.19 18.90 9.78
C GLU A 606 2.90 18.21 9.31
N LYS A 607 1.89 19.01 8.97
CA LYS A 607 0.65 18.50 8.37
C LYS A 607 0.94 18.12 6.93
N VAL A 608 0.60 16.89 6.56
CA VAL A 608 0.88 16.34 5.23
C VAL A 608 -0.44 15.90 4.60
N PRO A 609 -0.71 16.20 3.31
CA PRO A 609 -1.86 15.65 2.61
C PRO A 609 -1.76 14.13 2.57
N VAL A 610 -2.90 13.46 2.36
CA VAL A 610 -2.88 12.01 2.19
C VAL A 610 -2.37 11.74 0.77
N GLU A 611 -1.33 10.90 0.66
CA GLU A 611 -0.79 10.51 -0.65
C GLU A 611 -1.90 9.90 -1.50
N SER A 612 -1.99 10.38 -2.75
CA SER A 612 -3.18 10.17 -3.58
C SER A 612 -3.55 8.70 -3.74
N TYR A 613 -2.57 7.80 -3.97
CA TYR A 613 -2.81 6.37 -4.16
C TYR A 613 -3.07 5.57 -2.88
N VAL A 614 -2.79 6.13 -1.69
CA VAL A 614 -2.91 5.42 -0.41
C VAL A 614 -4.35 4.98 -0.14
N PRO A 615 -5.39 5.83 -0.26
CA PRO A 615 -6.76 5.40 -0.04
C PRO A 615 -7.16 4.20 -0.89
N MET A 616 -6.81 4.20 -2.17
CA MET A 616 -7.17 3.12 -3.08
C MET A 616 -6.46 1.80 -2.71
N MET A 617 -5.16 1.86 -2.45
CA MET A 617 -4.39 0.70 -2.00
C MET A 617 -4.93 0.17 -0.68
N MET A 618 -5.13 1.06 0.29
CA MET A 618 -5.64 0.70 1.60
C MET A 618 -7.06 0.14 1.50
N PHE A 619 -7.91 0.66 0.62
CA PHE A 619 -9.23 0.11 0.35
C PHE A 619 -9.12 -1.36 -0.02
N ALA A 620 -8.39 -1.66 -1.08
CA ALA A 620 -8.29 -3.01 -1.61
C ALA A 620 -7.61 -3.98 -0.63
N ILE A 621 -6.56 -3.51 0.06
CA ILE A 621 -5.85 -4.30 1.07
C ILE A 621 -6.76 -4.60 2.25
N VAL A 622 -7.28 -3.57 2.92
CA VAL A 622 -8.13 -3.75 4.11
C VAL A 622 -9.35 -4.57 3.77
N PHE A 623 -9.97 -4.28 2.63
CA PHE A 623 -11.14 -5.02 2.20
C PHE A 623 -10.79 -6.51 2.06
N GLY A 624 -9.71 -6.85 1.34
CA GLY A 624 -9.23 -8.22 1.24
C GLY A 624 -8.94 -8.88 2.59
N LEU A 625 -8.23 -8.17 3.48
CA LEU A 625 -7.84 -8.62 4.83
C LEU A 625 -8.97 -8.62 5.87
N SER A 626 -10.13 -8.05 5.56
CA SER A 626 -11.29 -8.05 6.46
C SER A 626 -12.26 -9.19 6.10
N MET A 627 -12.23 -9.67 4.85
CA MET A 627 -13.10 -10.79 4.46
C MET A 627 -12.70 -12.10 5.12
N ASP A 628 -11.42 -12.34 5.37
CA ASP A 628 -10.87 -13.61 5.85
C ASP A 628 -11.40 -14.03 7.23
N TYR A 629 -11.36 -13.16 8.25
CA TYR A 629 -11.92 -13.53 9.55
C TYR A 629 -13.45 -13.48 9.56
N GLU A 630 -14.09 -12.76 8.64
CA GLU A 630 -15.56 -12.76 8.57
C GLU A 630 -15.99 -14.11 8.03
N VAL A 631 -15.27 -14.60 7.01
CA VAL A 631 -15.45 -15.95 6.51
C VAL A 631 -15.24 -16.98 7.61
N PHE A 632 -14.20 -16.83 8.43
CA PHE A 632 -13.90 -17.77 9.52
C PHE A 632 -14.99 -17.78 10.61
N LEU A 633 -15.38 -16.60 11.12
CA LEU A 633 -16.43 -16.45 12.12
C LEU A 633 -17.77 -16.98 11.60
N LEU A 634 -18.19 -16.56 10.40
CA LEU A 634 -19.46 -16.95 9.82
C LEU A 634 -19.52 -18.43 9.46
N SER A 635 -18.40 -19.03 9.05
CA SER A 635 -18.34 -20.48 8.79
C SER A 635 -18.63 -21.29 10.05
N ARG A 636 -18.05 -20.89 11.20
CA ARG A 636 -18.31 -21.53 12.49
C ARG A 636 -19.74 -21.33 13.00
N ILE A 637 -20.30 -20.14 12.79
CA ILE A 637 -21.71 -19.87 13.09
C ILE A 637 -22.59 -20.76 12.20
N ARG A 638 -22.31 -20.83 10.90
CA ARG A 638 -23.07 -21.63 9.93
C ARG A 638 -23.03 -23.12 10.25
N GLU A 639 -21.87 -23.65 10.63
CA GLU A 639 -21.70 -25.04 11.05
C GLU A 639 -22.63 -25.39 12.23
N THR A 640 -22.66 -24.54 13.24
CA THR A 640 -23.51 -24.72 14.42
C THR A 640 -25.00 -24.57 14.07
N TRP A 641 -25.32 -23.62 13.18
CA TRP A 641 -26.67 -23.42 12.66
C TRP A 641 -27.18 -24.61 11.86
N LEU A 642 -26.36 -25.23 11.02
CA LEU A 642 -26.74 -26.41 10.24
C LEU A 642 -27.00 -27.64 11.13
N ARG A 643 -26.31 -27.76 12.27
CA ARG A 643 -26.52 -28.86 13.23
C ARG A 643 -27.73 -28.66 14.13
N HIS A 644 -27.99 -27.43 14.59
CA HIS A 644 -28.96 -27.18 15.67
C HIS A 644 -30.16 -26.31 15.25
N HIS A 645 -30.09 -25.61 14.12
CA HIS A 645 -31.12 -24.67 13.65
C HIS A 645 -31.54 -23.60 14.68
N ASP A 646 -30.66 -23.29 15.62
CA ASP A 646 -30.82 -22.22 16.61
C ASP A 646 -29.78 -21.12 16.36
N ASN A 647 -30.25 -19.93 15.98
CA ASN A 647 -29.40 -18.82 15.56
C ASN A 647 -28.73 -18.18 16.78
N HIS A 648 -29.40 -18.15 17.93
CA HIS A 648 -28.82 -17.58 19.14
C HIS A 648 -27.65 -18.42 19.62
N ARG A 649 -27.87 -19.74 19.70
CA ARG A 649 -26.81 -20.68 20.06
C ARG A 649 -25.68 -20.67 19.04
N ALA A 650 -26.00 -20.66 17.74
CA ALA A 650 -25.00 -20.63 16.68
C ALA A 650 -24.08 -19.41 16.75
N VAL A 651 -24.63 -18.22 16.95
CA VAL A 651 -23.83 -16.98 17.08
C VAL A 651 -23.00 -17.00 18.35
N ALA A 652 -23.55 -17.44 19.48
CA ALA A 652 -22.84 -17.48 20.76
C ALA A 652 -21.69 -18.49 20.77
N THR A 653 -21.91 -19.69 20.24
CA THR A 653 -20.88 -20.74 20.13
C THR A 653 -19.82 -20.34 19.09
N GLY A 654 -20.23 -19.84 17.92
CA GLY A 654 -19.31 -19.38 16.89
C GLY A 654 -18.37 -18.29 17.41
N LEU A 655 -18.92 -17.27 18.09
CA LEU A 655 -18.12 -16.20 18.68
C LEU A 655 -17.17 -16.71 19.76
N ALA A 656 -17.64 -17.59 20.66
CA ALA A 656 -16.81 -18.10 21.75
C ALA A 656 -15.58 -18.88 21.25
N VAL A 657 -15.76 -19.71 20.22
CA VAL A 657 -14.67 -20.51 19.65
C VAL A 657 -13.66 -19.64 18.89
N THR A 658 -14.13 -18.64 18.14
CA THR A 658 -13.24 -17.88 17.24
C THR A 658 -12.67 -16.60 17.85
N ALA A 659 -13.32 -15.98 18.84
CA ALA A 659 -12.95 -14.66 19.35
C ALA A 659 -11.48 -14.56 19.79
N ARG A 660 -11.00 -15.57 20.53
CA ARG A 660 -9.62 -15.61 21.00
C ARG A 660 -8.61 -15.72 19.86
N VAL A 661 -8.85 -16.62 18.90
CA VAL A 661 -7.95 -16.82 17.76
C VAL A 661 -7.87 -15.55 16.91
N ILE A 662 -9.03 -14.95 16.61
CA ILE A 662 -9.14 -13.72 15.83
C ILE A 662 -8.42 -12.56 16.55
N THR A 663 -8.61 -12.41 17.86
CA THR A 663 -7.94 -11.33 18.62
C THR A 663 -6.41 -11.52 18.64
N CYS A 664 -5.93 -12.75 18.79
CA CYS A 664 -4.48 -13.02 18.70
C CYS A 664 -3.92 -12.71 17.31
N ALA A 665 -4.58 -13.17 16.25
CA ALA A 665 -4.20 -12.87 14.87
C ALA A 665 -4.17 -11.36 14.60
N ALA A 666 -5.23 -10.65 15.01
CA ALA A 666 -5.34 -9.20 14.87
C ALA A 666 -4.22 -8.45 15.61
N LEU A 667 -3.88 -8.86 16.84
CA LEU A 667 -2.77 -8.26 17.58
C LEU A 667 -1.44 -8.44 16.85
N ILE A 668 -1.21 -9.60 16.23
CA ILE A 668 0.03 -9.88 15.48
C ILE A 668 0.09 -9.01 14.23
N MET A 669 -0.97 -9.03 13.41
CA MET A 669 -1.06 -8.22 12.19
C MET A 669 -0.91 -6.72 12.49
N THR A 670 -1.61 -6.23 13.52
CA THR A 670 -1.49 -4.85 14.00
C THR A 670 -0.05 -4.53 14.38
N SER A 671 0.62 -5.43 15.12
CA SER A 671 2.01 -5.20 15.54
C SER A 671 2.97 -5.14 14.37
N VAL A 672 2.79 -6.02 13.37
CA VAL A 672 3.61 -6.04 12.15
C VAL A 672 3.39 -4.76 11.34
N PHE A 673 2.13 -4.36 11.11
CA PHE A 673 1.83 -3.14 10.37
C PHE A 673 2.33 -1.89 11.10
N LEU A 674 2.07 -1.76 12.40
CA LEU A 674 2.52 -0.61 13.18
C LEU A 674 4.05 -0.55 13.32
N ALA A 675 4.79 -1.65 13.15
CA ALA A 675 6.25 -1.60 13.13
C ALA A 675 6.81 -0.79 11.93
N PHE A 676 6.07 -0.74 10.81
CA PHE A 676 6.41 0.10 9.66
C PHE A 676 6.20 1.60 9.93
N LEU A 677 5.60 2.00 11.06
CA LEU A 677 5.59 3.41 11.50
C LEU A 677 6.99 3.95 11.80
N LEU A 678 7.96 3.05 12.05
CA LEU A 678 9.36 3.39 12.25
C LEU A 678 10.10 3.64 10.92
N SER A 679 9.48 3.34 9.77
CA SER A 679 10.05 3.69 8.48
C SER A 679 10.23 5.20 8.38
N THR A 680 11.26 5.61 7.65
CA THR A 680 11.52 7.04 7.42
C THR A 680 10.62 7.63 6.34
N ASN A 681 9.92 6.79 5.56
CA ASN A 681 9.02 7.22 4.50
C ASN A 681 7.61 7.49 5.05
N THR A 682 7.14 8.74 4.92
CA THR A 682 5.82 9.18 5.41
C THR A 682 4.66 8.40 4.78
N VAL A 683 4.74 8.03 3.51
CA VAL A 683 3.70 7.24 2.82
C VAL A 683 3.57 5.83 3.43
N VAL A 684 4.71 5.20 3.74
CA VAL A 684 4.74 3.90 4.42
C VAL A 684 4.10 4.01 5.80
N LYS A 685 4.36 5.09 6.54
CA LYS A 685 3.70 5.36 7.83
C LYS A 685 2.18 5.51 7.70
N MET A 686 1.68 6.18 6.66
CA MET A 686 0.24 6.34 6.43
C MET A 686 -0.45 4.99 6.23
N LEU A 687 0.14 4.15 5.37
CA LEU A 687 -0.37 2.79 5.12
C LEU A 687 -0.28 1.91 6.37
N ALA A 688 0.87 1.92 7.05
CA ALA A 688 1.10 1.19 8.30
C ALA A 688 0.04 1.53 9.36
N LEU A 689 -0.20 2.83 9.60
CA LEU A 689 -1.20 3.30 10.55
C LEU A 689 -2.60 2.84 10.13
N GLY A 690 -2.99 3.13 8.89
CA GLY A 690 -4.35 2.87 8.43
C GLY A 690 -4.68 1.38 8.38
N LEU A 691 -3.74 0.53 7.94
CA LEU A 691 -3.90 -0.93 7.98
C LEU A 691 -3.95 -1.46 9.42
N GLY A 692 -3.04 -1.03 10.29
CA GLY A 692 -3.02 -1.45 11.68
C GLY A 692 -4.31 -1.06 12.43
N VAL A 693 -4.73 0.20 12.30
CA VAL A 693 -5.98 0.70 12.89
C VAL A 693 -7.18 -0.03 12.33
N SER A 694 -7.21 -0.27 11.02
CA SER A 694 -8.32 -0.99 10.41
C SER A 694 -8.45 -2.41 10.97
N VAL A 695 -7.35 -3.14 11.13
CA VAL A 695 -7.37 -4.49 11.71
C VAL A 695 -7.88 -4.45 13.15
N VAL A 696 -7.46 -3.47 13.96
CA VAL A 696 -7.96 -3.31 15.34
C VAL A 696 -9.46 -3.06 15.36
N ILE A 697 -9.94 -2.10 14.55
CA ILE A 697 -11.36 -1.74 14.48
C ILE A 697 -12.20 -2.93 14.04
N ASP A 698 -11.75 -3.61 13.00
CA ASP A 698 -12.41 -4.75 12.42
C ASP A 698 -12.46 -5.94 13.40
N ALA A 699 -11.33 -6.31 14.00
CA ALA A 699 -11.24 -7.41 14.94
C ALA A 699 -12.02 -7.18 16.24
N THR A 700 -12.22 -5.92 16.66
CA THR A 700 -12.89 -5.59 17.92
C THR A 700 -14.32 -5.11 17.70
N VAL A 701 -14.50 -3.92 17.11
CA VAL A 701 -15.81 -3.27 16.95
C VAL A 701 -16.66 -4.03 15.94
N VAL A 702 -16.09 -4.41 14.79
CA VAL A 702 -16.88 -5.11 13.76
C VAL A 702 -17.19 -6.54 14.20
N ARG A 703 -16.16 -7.35 14.48
CA ARG A 703 -16.32 -8.80 14.71
C ARG A 703 -16.88 -9.17 16.08
N LEU A 704 -16.53 -8.47 17.16
CA LEU A 704 -17.00 -8.82 18.50
C LEU A 704 -18.32 -8.14 18.88
N VAL A 705 -18.72 -7.10 18.13
CA VAL A 705 -19.90 -6.29 18.47
C VAL A 705 -20.90 -6.22 17.32
N LEU A 706 -20.55 -5.60 16.19
CA LEU A 706 -21.50 -5.32 15.10
C LEU A 706 -21.98 -6.58 14.39
N VAL A 707 -21.09 -7.53 14.08
CA VAL A 707 -21.45 -8.78 13.42
C VAL A 707 -22.39 -9.62 14.30
N PRO A 708 -22.08 -9.93 15.58
CA PRO A 708 -23.01 -10.65 16.43
C PRO A 708 -24.34 -9.90 16.62
N ALA A 709 -24.31 -8.58 16.85
CA ALA A 709 -25.51 -7.79 17.05
C ALA A 709 -26.46 -7.83 15.83
N THR A 710 -25.92 -7.67 14.62
CA THR A 710 -26.71 -7.78 13.38
C THR A 710 -27.24 -9.21 13.18
N MET A 711 -26.44 -10.23 13.46
CA MET A 711 -26.88 -11.62 13.34
C MET A 711 -28.00 -11.97 14.35
N TYR A 712 -27.93 -11.47 15.58
CA TYR A 712 -29.03 -11.65 16.55
C TYR A 712 -30.32 -10.95 16.10
N LEU A 713 -30.22 -9.74 15.51
CA LEU A 713 -31.39 -8.97 15.04
C LEU A 713 -32.09 -9.63 13.86
N PHE A 714 -31.34 -10.12 12.87
CA PHE A 714 -31.92 -10.70 11.66
C PHE A 714 -32.41 -12.14 11.84
N GLY A 715 -31.98 -12.84 12.90
CA GLY A 715 -32.48 -14.17 13.23
C GLY A 715 -32.34 -15.18 12.07
N ARG A 716 -33.46 -15.78 11.65
CA ARG A 716 -33.50 -16.75 10.54
C ARG A 716 -33.24 -16.12 9.18
N ALA A 717 -33.51 -14.82 9.01
CA ALA A 717 -33.32 -14.14 7.73
C ALA A 717 -31.85 -14.10 7.29
N ASN A 718 -30.91 -14.22 8.24
CA ASN A 718 -29.48 -14.32 7.94
C ASN A 718 -29.13 -15.42 6.94
N TRP A 719 -29.92 -16.49 6.85
CA TRP A 719 -29.60 -17.65 6.00
C TRP A 719 -30.52 -17.75 4.78
N TRP A 720 -31.20 -16.65 4.44
CA TRP A 720 -32.14 -16.60 3.33
C TRP A 720 -31.44 -16.43 1.97
N LEU A 721 -31.87 -17.21 0.99
CA LEU A 721 -31.45 -17.12 -0.41
C LEU A 721 -32.67 -17.27 -1.34
N PRO A 722 -32.79 -16.43 -2.39
CA PRO A 722 -33.81 -16.64 -3.42
C PRO A 722 -33.60 -17.95 -4.18
N GLY A 723 -34.66 -18.72 -4.42
CA GLY A 723 -34.57 -20.05 -5.05
C GLY A 723 -34.04 -20.07 -6.50
N TRP A 724 -34.10 -18.94 -7.23
CA TRP A 724 -33.49 -18.83 -8.57
C TRP A 724 -31.96 -18.69 -8.48
N LEU A 725 -31.47 -17.98 -7.47
CA LEU A 725 -30.06 -17.74 -7.23
C LEU A 725 -29.38 -19.01 -6.67
N ASP A 726 -30.12 -19.76 -5.86
CA ASP A 726 -29.67 -21.06 -5.35
C ASP A 726 -29.36 -22.07 -6.47
N ARG A 727 -30.09 -22.02 -7.59
CA ARG A 727 -29.86 -22.88 -8.76
C ARG A 727 -28.66 -22.47 -9.61
N LEU A 728 -28.30 -21.19 -9.59
CA LEU A 728 -27.24 -20.62 -10.44
C LEU A 728 -25.85 -20.71 -9.76
N LEU A 729 -25.82 -20.66 -8.42
CA LEU A 729 -24.56 -20.63 -7.68
C LEU A 729 -23.90 -22.02 -7.60
N PRO A 730 -22.57 -22.10 -7.79
CA PRO A 730 -21.82 -23.34 -7.60
C PRO A 730 -21.77 -23.74 -6.11
N HIS A 731 -21.77 -25.04 -5.84
CA HIS A 731 -21.72 -25.59 -4.47
C HIS A 731 -20.27 -25.60 -3.96
N LEU A 732 -19.88 -24.54 -3.25
CA LEU A 732 -18.57 -24.43 -2.61
C LEU A 732 -18.73 -24.48 -1.08
N ASP A 733 -18.46 -25.63 -0.46
CA ASP A 733 -18.38 -25.69 1.01
C ASP A 733 -17.01 -25.21 1.49
N PRO A 734 -16.91 -24.14 2.30
CA PRO A 734 -15.63 -23.55 2.70
C PRO A 734 -14.79 -24.45 3.62
N GLU A 735 -15.40 -25.31 4.44
CA GLU A 735 -14.68 -26.19 5.39
C GLU A 735 -14.66 -27.68 5.01
N GLY A 736 -15.28 -28.07 3.90
CA GLY A 736 -15.34 -29.48 3.49
C GLY A 736 -16.11 -30.37 4.46
N ALA A 737 -17.11 -29.81 5.15
CA ALA A 737 -18.02 -30.59 5.98
C ALA A 737 -18.84 -31.54 5.09
N GLU A 738 -18.68 -32.82 5.39
CA GLU A 738 -19.32 -34.02 4.89
C GLU A 738 -20.58 -33.85 4.01
N GLN A 739 -20.47 -34.36 2.77
CA GLN A 739 -21.53 -35.19 2.20
C GLN A 739 -21.46 -36.58 2.83
#